data_AF-A0A834HWB3-F1
#
_entry.id   AF-A0A834HWB3-F1
#
_cell.length_a   1.000
_cell.length_b   1.000
_cell.length_c   1.000
_cell.angle_alpha   90.00
_cell.angle_beta   90.00
_cell.angle_gamma   90.00
#
_symmetry.space_group_name_H-M   'P 1'
#
loop_
_entity.id
_entity.type
_entity.pdbx_description
1 polymer ?
#
loop_
_entity_poly.entity_id
_entity_poly.type
_entity_poly.pdbx_seq_one_letter_code
_entity_poly.pdbx_strand_id
1 'polypeptide(L)'
;MADEPVQPKKSHRERNSGRKAEKKKKKKGNKDEELTDKQRNPKAFAFNSAIRAERRFRRKQDIDTKKQHIPLVDRTPIEPPPILIAVVGPPKVGKTTLINNLIKLFTRSPLTDIKGPVTIVTGKKRRITLIECNNDINSMIDLAKVCDLALLLCDASFGFEMEIFEFLNICQVHGMPRIMGILTHLDMIKNSKTLKTTKKTLKHRFWTEVYPGAKLFYLSGIVHGEYLRNEIKNLGDRYEDLTNLELIRKNPKCDRNISLYGYIRGVPLKKESSIHIAGFGDLRIHDISYLPDPCPLPDEIKKRALVEKEKLVYAPFSGVGGIVYDKDAVYVELGGSHSHNKRNDEDEGDNIVSNLIDTKETLDVKMEHSELQLFTGGKKLTAKDFEEDNPIGTADGSKNLSEDEIDKNINDLKTEVNYKEEQIECDGRIRRKVIFNDDDDDEMSDNSSDDLENDSVDELEDDKIPELEKDNNVHMKIKNVLNELSSKEKNKRNLIIEPESRNGSDSENSSIESAESDSEDEDIKWKDNLAKKAQNAFLDRISCTENLMKMVYSVFDTKEKHVDKTSDHEDDIDELLTKKVTREQEKILLEKDNMDLVESSLMFPWNTATKDWTSEENKELIVNCFVTGKWKDSEDASELLRLDDAEDLDDMNSDLDGDFEDLETGEKHVSTKSDVNAASGEKRKRDEDEVDEEADREALAEKKRKLKEKFNSEYDNTDKNTYYDELKITAEKQAQLNKTVFENMPDDVRVQVEGFRPGMYVRIEFTNVPSEFITNFDPTYPLVLGSLNMGEENIGFVNVKIKKHRWYSKILKTKDPLIISLGWRRFQTIPLYSKLEDNLKFRYLKYTPEHLACNAHFWGPLTPQGTGFLALQTVDSNPEILKKQGFRIAATGSVQELDKSTQIMKKLKLVGALEVAKFEGARIKTVSGIRGQIKKAASKPEGCFRATFEDKILLSDIVFCRTWYKVDVPEFYNPVTTLLLPSDMKNRWKGVRTTGEIKRENDIRNDVNSDHLYLPIVRQEKPFRPLVIPAKLQNALPYRDKPKNNVKSSEKKKNIERVAVIKEPHEQKISSMMKMLKASYQHKQEKMKQETKRRLDKHRAEILAQEQSKERKIKQKKKEVMRKRSKAQLKQEKKSMS
;
A
#
# COMPACT_ATOMS: atom_id res chain seq x y z
N MET A 1 66.99 -6.87 81.09
CA MET A 1 65.94 -6.40 82.03
C MET A 1 64.67 -6.15 81.23
N ALA A 2 63.50 -6.15 81.86
CA ALA A 2 62.23 -5.88 81.20
C ALA A 2 61.91 -4.39 81.24
N ASP A 3 61.11 -3.90 80.29
CA ASP A 3 60.26 -2.72 80.43
C ASP A 3 59.06 -2.85 79.48
N GLU A 4 57.90 -2.30 79.86
CA GLU A 4 56.63 -2.50 79.15
C GLU A 4 56.33 -1.38 78.13
N PRO A 5 55.80 -1.71 76.93
CA PRO A 5 55.30 -0.70 76.00
C PRO A 5 53.92 -0.18 76.42
N VAL A 6 53.89 1.03 76.98
CA VAL A 6 52.65 1.74 77.40
C VAL A 6 51.65 1.86 76.25
N GLN A 7 50.40 1.41 76.47
CA GLN A 7 49.33 1.53 75.47
C GLN A 7 48.75 2.96 75.42
N PRO A 8 48.70 3.63 74.24
CA PRO A 8 48.00 4.90 74.10
C PRO A 8 46.48 4.71 74.15
N LYS A 9 45.80 5.46 75.03
CA LYS A 9 44.32 5.44 75.14
C LYS A 9 43.71 5.95 73.83
N LYS A 10 42.71 5.23 73.30
CA LYS A 10 41.96 5.63 72.11
C LYS A 10 41.17 6.91 72.38
N SER A 11 41.36 7.93 71.55
CA SER A 11 40.53 9.14 71.59
C SER A 11 39.09 8.82 71.23
N HIS A 12 38.15 9.34 72.02
CA HIS A 12 36.72 9.22 71.71
C HIS A 12 36.38 10.17 70.56
N ARG A 13 35.65 9.65 69.57
CA ARG A 13 35.19 10.43 68.41
C ARG A 13 33.99 11.26 68.81
N GLU A 14 34.09 12.58 68.64
CA GLU A 14 33.01 13.51 68.99
C GLU A 14 31.71 13.20 68.23
N ARG A 15 30.58 13.51 68.87
CA ARG A 15 29.25 13.32 68.29
C ARG A 15 28.91 14.48 67.35
N ASN A 16 29.33 14.39 66.09
CA ASN A 16 28.77 15.25 65.04
C ASN A 16 27.23 15.18 65.10
N SER A 17 26.60 16.32 65.41
CA SER A 17 25.14 16.49 65.45
C SER A 17 24.55 16.18 64.08
N GLY A 18 24.05 14.94 63.94
CA GLY A 18 23.92 14.34 62.62
C GLY A 18 22.96 15.07 61.67
N ARG A 19 23.34 15.13 60.38
CA ARG A 19 22.62 15.70 59.21
C ARG A 19 21.09 15.48 59.11
N LYS A 20 20.49 14.61 59.93
CA LYS A 20 19.04 14.50 60.13
C LYS A 20 18.44 15.72 60.86
N ALA A 21 19.18 16.37 61.75
CA ALA A 21 18.71 17.52 62.53
C ALA A 21 18.64 18.80 61.68
N GLU A 22 19.70 19.10 60.93
CA GLU A 22 19.75 20.22 59.97
C GLU A 22 18.65 20.10 58.91
N LYS A 23 18.46 18.88 58.35
CA LYS A 23 17.35 18.57 57.43
C LYS A 23 15.97 18.54 58.09
N LYS A 24 15.86 18.64 59.41
CA LYS A 24 14.60 18.95 60.12
C LYS A 24 14.42 20.46 60.33
N LYS A 25 15.48 21.21 60.66
CA LYS A 25 15.42 22.69 60.78
C LYS A 25 15.05 23.36 59.45
N LYS A 26 15.75 23.03 58.35
CA LYS A 26 15.39 23.51 56.98
C LYS A 26 14.01 23.06 56.48
N LYS A 27 13.27 22.23 57.25
CA LYS A 27 11.93 21.73 56.90
C LYS A 27 10.79 22.40 57.70
N LYS A 28 11.11 23.43 58.49
CA LYS A 28 10.15 24.24 59.27
C LYS A 28 10.11 25.72 58.88
N GLY A 29 11.01 26.18 58.00
CA GLY A 29 11.17 27.60 57.65
C GLY A 29 10.13 28.10 56.65
N ASN A 30 9.97 27.40 55.51
CA ASN A 30 9.01 27.77 54.49
C ASN A 30 7.69 27.03 54.72
N LYS A 31 6.65 27.83 54.93
CA LYS A 31 5.24 27.47 54.82
C LYS A 31 4.66 28.30 53.67
N ASP A 32 3.68 27.72 52.99
CA ASP A 32 2.61 28.45 52.30
C ASP A 32 3.08 29.40 51.15
N GLU A 33 3.84 28.83 50.20
CA GLU A 33 4.04 29.35 48.82
C GLU A 33 4.34 28.16 47.88
N GLU A 34 4.17 28.33 46.55
CA GLU A 34 4.12 27.20 45.59
C GLU A 34 5.48 26.52 45.28
N LEU A 35 5.89 25.61 46.17
CA LEU A 35 7.10 24.81 46.02
C LEU A 35 7.06 23.86 44.81
N THR A 36 7.88 24.16 43.80
CA THR A 36 8.15 23.33 42.61
C THR A 36 8.46 21.86 42.97
N ASP A 37 8.12 20.92 42.08
CA ASP A 37 8.17 19.47 42.35
C ASP A 37 9.53 18.94 42.87
N LYS A 38 10.65 19.60 42.52
CA LYS A 38 12.00 19.24 43.01
C LYS A 38 12.17 19.46 44.54
N GLN A 39 11.35 20.33 45.15
CA GLN A 39 11.38 20.67 46.58
C GLN A 39 10.43 19.79 47.41
N ARG A 40 9.43 19.16 46.78
CA ARG A 40 8.49 18.25 47.45
C ARG A 40 9.19 17.01 48.02
N ASN A 41 8.66 16.46 49.11
CA ASN A 41 9.29 15.38 49.87
C ASN A 41 9.13 14.01 49.17
N PRO A 42 10.18 13.41 48.57
CA PRO A 42 10.04 12.17 47.78
C PRO A 42 9.73 10.92 48.63
N LYS A 43 9.63 11.06 49.96
CA LYS A 43 9.12 10.01 50.87
C LYS A 43 7.61 10.09 51.12
N ALA A 44 6.96 11.21 50.81
CA ALA A 44 5.51 11.33 50.89
C ALA A 44 4.87 10.75 49.61
N PHE A 45 5.45 11.06 48.45
CA PHE A 45 5.02 10.57 47.14
C PHE A 45 5.60 9.19 46.78
N ALA A 46 5.65 8.27 47.76
CA ALA A 46 6.15 6.91 47.57
C ALA A 46 4.99 5.92 47.41
N PHE A 47 5.07 5.01 46.43
CA PHE A 47 3.99 4.07 46.13
C PHE A 47 3.74 3.07 47.28
N ASN A 48 2.48 2.95 47.73
CA ASN A 48 2.05 2.02 48.80
C ASN A 48 2.46 0.55 48.58
N SER A 49 2.69 0.14 47.33
CA SER A 49 3.30 -1.16 47.02
C SER A 49 4.17 -1.08 45.76
N ALA A 50 5.49 -1.02 45.96
CA ALA A 50 6.48 -1.01 44.87
C ALA A 50 6.33 -2.22 43.93
N ILE A 51 6.04 -3.42 44.47
CA ILE A 51 5.87 -4.64 43.66
C ILE A 51 4.59 -4.57 42.80
N ARG A 52 3.48 -4.03 43.33
CA ARG A 52 2.24 -3.84 42.55
C ARG A 52 2.42 -2.77 41.47
N ALA A 53 3.11 -1.68 41.81
CA ALA A 53 3.46 -0.61 40.87
C ALA A 53 4.38 -1.13 39.75
N GLU A 54 5.45 -1.86 40.07
CA GLU A 54 6.38 -2.46 39.10
C GLU A 54 5.67 -3.44 38.15
N ARG A 55 4.82 -4.34 38.68
CA ARG A 55 4.03 -5.27 37.83
C ARG A 55 3.07 -4.53 36.91
N ARG A 56 2.41 -3.46 37.38
CA ARG A 56 1.56 -2.59 36.54
C ARG A 56 2.37 -1.86 35.47
N PHE A 57 3.51 -1.29 35.83
CA PHE A 57 4.39 -0.56 34.91
C PHE A 57 4.95 -1.47 33.81
N ARG A 58 5.52 -2.63 34.17
CA ARG A 58 5.97 -3.65 33.20
C ARG A 58 4.83 -4.09 32.29
N ARG A 59 3.65 -4.42 32.84
CA ARG A 59 2.47 -4.79 32.02
C ARG A 59 2.02 -3.67 31.09
N LYS A 60 2.11 -2.39 31.50
CA LYS A 60 1.83 -1.25 30.61
C LYS A 60 2.85 -1.21 29.46
N GLN A 61 4.15 -1.29 29.76
CA GLN A 61 5.20 -1.36 28.73
C GLN A 61 5.01 -2.57 27.79
N ASP A 62 4.67 -3.76 28.31
CA ASP A 62 4.37 -4.97 27.53
C ASP A 62 3.08 -4.89 26.68
N ILE A 63 2.24 -3.86 26.90
CA ILE A 63 1.04 -3.55 26.11
C ILE A 63 1.36 -2.46 25.09
N ASP A 64 2.02 -1.39 25.51
CA ASP A 64 2.31 -0.25 24.63
C ASP A 64 3.34 -0.62 23.55
N THR A 65 4.36 -1.44 23.88
CA THR A 65 5.27 -2.06 22.88
C THR A 65 4.58 -3.04 21.94
N LYS A 66 3.37 -3.53 22.25
CA LYS A 66 2.55 -4.36 21.33
C LYS A 66 1.60 -3.54 20.46
N LYS A 67 1.34 -2.27 20.81
CA LYS A 67 0.62 -1.32 19.94
C LYS A 67 1.52 -0.73 18.87
N GLN A 68 2.82 -0.64 19.15
CA GLN A 68 3.83 -0.16 18.20
C GLN A 68 3.92 -1.10 17.00
N HIS A 69 3.69 -0.54 15.82
CA HIS A 69 3.69 -1.23 14.53
C HIS A 69 4.60 -0.47 13.55
N ILE A 70 4.68 -0.92 12.29
CA ILE A 70 5.26 -0.09 11.23
C ILE A 70 4.20 0.96 10.85
N PRO A 71 4.47 2.27 10.94
CA PRO A 71 3.52 3.28 10.50
C PRO A 71 3.37 3.17 8.97
N LEU A 72 2.13 3.07 8.51
CA LEU A 72 1.76 3.03 7.10
C LEU A 72 0.76 4.16 6.84
N VAL A 73 0.88 4.81 5.69
CA VAL A 73 -0.03 5.89 5.28
C VAL A 73 -1.39 5.27 4.93
N ASP A 74 -2.44 5.65 5.65
CA ASP A 74 -3.81 5.33 5.25
C ASP A 74 -4.18 6.14 4.00
N ARG A 75 -4.68 5.46 2.97
CA ARG A 75 -5.08 6.04 1.68
C ARG A 75 -6.59 5.92 1.44
N THR A 76 -7.37 5.59 2.48
CA THR A 76 -8.82 5.46 2.32
C THR A 76 -9.48 6.83 2.08
N PRO A 77 -10.37 6.93 1.07
CA PRO A 77 -11.13 8.13 0.76
C PRO A 77 -12.24 8.38 1.80
N ILE A 78 -12.92 9.53 1.70
CA ILE A 78 -14.07 9.87 2.54
C ILE A 78 -15.24 8.89 2.30
N GLU A 79 -15.48 8.53 1.04
CA GLU A 79 -16.44 7.50 0.62
C GLU A 79 -15.69 6.19 0.29
N PRO A 80 -15.65 5.21 1.20
CA PRO A 80 -14.84 4.02 1.01
C PRO A 80 -15.43 3.10 -0.08
N PRO A 81 -14.59 2.51 -0.96
CA PRO A 81 -15.03 1.45 -1.86
C PRO A 81 -15.57 0.24 -1.08
N PRO A 82 -16.43 -0.57 -1.69
CA PRO A 82 -17.06 -1.71 -1.03
C PRO A 82 -16.03 -2.77 -0.59
N ILE A 83 -15.96 -3.11 0.70
CA ILE A 83 -14.93 -4.00 1.28
C ILE A 83 -15.00 -5.42 0.69
N LEU A 84 -13.95 -5.94 0.04
CA LEU A 84 -14.01 -7.19 -0.75
C LEU A 84 -13.78 -8.47 0.02
N ILE A 85 -14.74 -9.39 -0.12
CA ILE A 85 -14.71 -10.69 0.51
C ILE A 85 -14.77 -11.83 -0.49
N ALA A 86 -13.77 -12.69 -0.41
CA ALA A 86 -13.77 -13.98 -1.09
C ALA A 86 -14.41 -15.04 -0.19
N VAL A 87 -15.39 -15.76 -0.74
CA VAL A 87 -15.97 -16.97 -0.14
C VAL A 87 -15.22 -18.16 -0.71
N VAL A 88 -14.29 -18.70 0.09
CA VAL A 88 -13.32 -19.71 -0.35
C VAL A 88 -13.51 -20.98 0.45
N GLY A 89 -13.41 -22.12 -0.23
CA GLY A 89 -13.57 -23.43 0.37
C GLY A 89 -13.67 -24.51 -0.69
N PRO A 90 -13.53 -25.79 -0.30
CA PRO A 90 -13.45 -26.91 -1.22
C PRO A 90 -14.75 -27.14 -2.01
N PRO A 91 -14.73 -27.97 -3.07
CA PRO A 91 -15.93 -28.39 -3.77
C PRO A 91 -17.03 -28.88 -2.82
N LYS A 92 -18.28 -28.47 -3.10
CA LYS A 92 -19.51 -28.90 -2.39
C LYS A 92 -19.65 -28.46 -0.91
N VAL A 93 -18.77 -27.61 -0.39
CA VAL A 93 -18.83 -27.14 1.01
C VAL A 93 -19.98 -26.16 1.34
N GLY A 94 -20.77 -25.73 0.35
CA GLY A 94 -21.89 -24.78 0.55
C GLY A 94 -21.54 -23.30 0.40
N LYS A 95 -20.68 -22.95 -0.56
CA LYS A 95 -20.29 -21.55 -0.86
C LYS A 95 -21.47 -20.72 -1.39
N THR A 96 -22.10 -21.18 -2.46
CA THR A 96 -23.25 -20.55 -3.11
C THR A 96 -24.44 -20.44 -2.15
N THR A 97 -24.71 -21.49 -1.37
CA THR A 97 -25.76 -21.47 -0.34
C THR A 97 -25.46 -20.51 0.79
N LEU A 98 -24.21 -20.38 1.25
CA LEU A 98 -23.84 -19.33 2.20
C LEU A 98 -24.14 -17.94 1.62
N ILE A 99 -23.70 -17.67 0.38
CA ILE A 99 -23.90 -16.39 -0.29
C ILE A 99 -25.39 -16.04 -0.39
N ASN A 100 -26.24 -16.96 -0.87
CA ASN A 100 -27.68 -16.73 -1.00
C ASN A 100 -28.35 -16.38 0.33
N ASN A 101 -27.89 -17.00 1.42
CA ASN A 101 -28.38 -16.68 2.76
C ASN A 101 -27.81 -15.37 3.35
N LEU A 102 -26.57 -14.99 3.03
CA LEU A 102 -26.00 -13.67 3.38
C LEU A 102 -26.86 -12.56 2.74
N ILE A 103 -27.10 -12.65 1.43
CA ILE A 103 -27.89 -11.68 0.65
C ILE A 103 -29.30 -11.56 1.23
N LYS A 104 -30.05 -12.67 1.27
CA LYS A 104 -31.43 -12.70 1.76
C LYS A 104 -31.60 -12.15 3.18
N LEU A 105 -30.57 -12.23 4.03
CA LEU A 105 -30.62 -11.66 5.38
C LEU A 105 -30.53 -10.12 5.41
N PHE A 106 -29.77 -9.50 4.51
CA PHE A 106 -29.70 -8.03 4.40
C PHE A 106 -30.84 -7.45 3.57
N THR A 107 -31.15 -8.07 2.44
CA THR A 107 -31.97 -7.49 1.37
C THR A 107 -33.42 -7.97 1.41
N ARG A 108 -33.68 -9.10 2.09
CA ARG A 108 -34.92 -9.90 2.07
C ARG A 108 -35.30 -10.53 0.74
N SER A 109 -34.83 -10.01 -0.39
CA SER A 109 -34.88 -10.67 -1.68
C SER A 109 -33.93 -11.89 -1.71
N PRO A 110 -34.41 -13.11 -2.05
CA PRO A 110 -33.53 -14.18 -2.50
C PRO A 110 -33.04 -13.88 -3.93
N LEU A 111 -31.87 -14.40 -4.31
CA LEU A 111 -31.50 -14.58 -5.71
C LEU A 111 -31.67 -16.06 -6.07
N THR A 112 -32.08 -16.35 -7.31
CA THR A 112 -32.19 -17.73 -7.78
C THR A 112 -30.80 -18.26 -8.11
N ASP A 113 -30.18 -17.71 -9.15
CA ASP A 113 -28.82 -18.00 -9.56
C ASP A 113 -27.83 -16.91 -9.08
N ILE A 114 -26.77 -17.34 -8.39
CA ILE A 114 -25.59 -16.51 -8.10
C ILE A 114 -24.49 -16.91 -9.08
N LYS A 115 -24.03 -15.97 -9.89
CA LYS A 115 -22.72 -16.04 -10.53
C LYS A 115 -21.88 -14.89 -9.99
N GLY A 116 -20.55 -15.06 -9.94
CA GLY A 116 -19.63 -14.00 -9.53
C GLY A 116 -20.00 -13.30 -8.21
N PRO A 117 -19.81 -11.97 -8.13
CA PRO A 117 -20.18 -11.16 -6.95
C PRO A 117 -21.73 -10.84 -6.74
N VAL A 118 -22.21 -10.41 -5.53
CA VAL A 118 -23.61 -9.85 -5.23
C VAL A 118 -23.75 -8.63 -4.23
N THR A 119 -24.24 -7.42 -4.64
CA THR A 119 -23.97 -6.07 -3.99
C THR A 119 -24.99 -5.77 -2.93
N ILE A 120 -24.59 -5.47 -1.69
CA ILE A 120 -25.56 -5.04 -0.67
C ILE A 120 -24.99 -3.97 0.28
N VAL A 121 -25.84 -3.09 0.80
CA VAL A 121 -25.47 -2.07 1.81
C VAL A 121 -25.62 -2.65 3.24
N THR A 122 -24.54 -2.75 4.03
CA THR A 122 -24.63 -3.22 5.45
C THR A 122 -25.18 -2.17 6.40
N GLY A 123 -24.89 -0.90 6.12
CA GLY A 123 -25.09 0.21 7.04
C GLY A 123 -24.59 1.52 6.43
N LYS A 124 -25.01 2.65 7.02
CA LYS A 124 -24.89 4.00 6.45
C LYS A 124 -23.47 4.48 6.07
N LYS A 125 -22.41 3.77 6.45
CA LYS A 125 -21.01 4.06 6.06
C LYS A 125 -20.28 2.87 5.43
N ARG A 126 -20.97 1.79 5.05
CA ARG A 126 -20.38 0.52 4.57
C ARG A 126 -21.29 -0.25 3.60
N ARG A 127 -20.98 -0.13 2.31
CA ARG A 127 -21.14 -1.21 1.32
C ARG A 127 -19.92 -2.16 1.37
N ILE A 128 -20.02 -3.26 0.64
CA ILE A 128 -19.22 -4.49 0.79
C ILE A 128 -19.05 -5.13 -0.60
N THR A 129 -18.14 -6.11 -0.76
CA THR A 129 -17.98 -6.96 -1.95
C THR A 129 -17.95 -8.45 -1.52
N LEU A 130 -18.47 -9.38 -2.34
CA LEU A 130 -18.60 -10.83 -2.10
C LEU A 130 -18.19 -11.47 -3.40
N ILE A 131 -17.40 -12.53 -3.41
CA ILE A 131 -17.14 -13.30 -4.62
C ILE A 131 -17.09 -14.78 -4.25
N GLU A 132 -17.83 -15.66 -4.95
CA GLU A 132 -17.55 -17.09 -4.85
C GLU A 132 -16.20 -17.41 -5.51
N CYS A 133 -15.30 -18.06 -4.79
CA CYS A 133 -14.05 -18.53 -5.35
C CYS A 133 -14.25 -19.91 -6.02
N ASN A 134 -14.11 -19.98 -7.34
CA ASN A 134 -13.93 -21.24 -8.06
C ASN A 134 -12.75 -22.05 -7.48
N ASN A 135 -12.80 -23.38 -7.59
CA ASN A 135 -11.81 -24.30 -6.97
C ASN A 135 -10.43 -24.28 -7.67
N ASP A 136 -10.24 -23.41 -8.67
CA ASP A 136 -8.99 -23.24 -9.39
C ASP A 136 -7.97 -22.46 -8.57
N ILE A 137 -6.71 -22.90 -8.60
CA ILE A 137 -5.60 -22.19 -7.95
C ILE A 137 -5.36 -20.81 -8.56
N ASN A 138 -5.74 -20.59 -9.83
CA ASN A 138 -5.69 -19.26 -10.46
C ASN A 138 -6.67 -18.29 -9.78
N SER A 139 -7.95 -18.65 -9.70
CA SER A 139 -8.99 -17.85 -9.04
C SER A 139 -8.69 -17.62 -7.56
N MET A 140 -8.14 -18.62 -6.87
CA MET A 140 -7.62 -18.48 -5.50
C MET A 140 -6.49 -17.45 -5.40
N ILE A 141 -5.54 -17.43 -6.35
CA ILE A 141 -4.44 -16.47 -6.40
C ILE A 141 -4.94 -15.04 -6.63
N ASP A 142 -5.89 -14.83 -7.53
CA ASP A 142 -6.37 -13.49 -7.85
C ASP A 142 -7.21 -12.93 -6.71
N LEU A 143 -8.15 -13.72 -6.16
CA LEU A 143 -8.95 -13.29 -5.01
C LEU A 143 -8.11 -13.08 -3.75
N ALA A 144 -7.04 -13.84 -3.52
CA ALA A 144 -6.13 -13.64 -2.41
C ALA A 144 -5.32 -12.32 -2.49
N LYS A 145 -5.16 -11.73 -3.68
CA LYS A 145 -4.50 -10.42 -3.86
C LYS A 145 -5.43 -9.24 -3.62
N VAL A 146 -6.74 -9.43 -3.78
CA VAL A 146 -7.73 -8.33 -3.80
C VAL A 146 -8.65 -8.35 -2.56
N CYS A 147 -8.76 -9.47 -1.84
CA CYS A 147 -9.69 -9.53 -0.70
C CYS A 147 -9.20 -8.81 0.56
N ASP A 148 -10.09 -8.01 1.14
CA ASP A 148 -9.92 -7.39 2.46
C ASP A 148 -10.22 -8.39 3.59
N LEU A 149 -11.16 -9.32 3.34
CA LEU A 149 -11.58 -10.37 4.26
C LEU A 149 -11.86 -11.70 3.53
N ALA A 150 -11.28 -12.81 3.94
CA ALA A 150 -11.61 -14.14 3.42
C ALA A 150 -12.56 -14.89 4.38
N LEU A 151 -13.69 -15.38 3.85
CA LEU A 151 -14.54 -16.36 4.53
C LEU A 151 -14.10 -17.77 4.10
N LEU A 152 -13.45 -18.50 5.00
CA LEU A 152 -12.93 -19.84 4.75
C LEU A 152 -13.90 -20.92 5.21
N LEU A 153 -14.65 -21.49 4.27
CA LEU A 153 -15.57 -22.59 4.53
C LEU A 153 -14.78 -23.90 4.65
N CYS A 154 -15.04 -24.59 5.75
CA CYS A 154 -14.44 -25.87 6.10
C CYS A 154 -15.58 -26.87 6.35
N ASP A 155 -15.48 -28.08 5.81
CA ASP A 155 -16.35 -29.19 6.20
C ASP A 155 -15.91 -29.70 7.59
N ALA A 156 -16.83 -29.79 8.54
CA ALA A 156 -16.52 -30.33 9.87
C ALA A 156 -16.46 -31.86 9.91
N SER A 157 -17.09 -32.54 8.95
CA SER A 157 -17.14 -34.00 8.81
C SER A 157 -15.85 -34.56 8.19
N PHE A 158 -15.38 -33.96 7.08
CA PHE A 158 -14.10 -34.29 6.44
C PHE A 158 -12.89 -33.60 7.11
N GLY A 159 -13.08 -32.35 7.55
CA GLY A 159 -12.03 -31.51 8.14
C GLY A 159 -11.33 -30.60 7.11
N PHE A 160 -10.07 -30.27 7.38
CA PHE A 160 -9.32 -29.34 6.50
C PHE A 160 -8.76 -30.03 5.26
N GLU A 161 -9.23 -29.60 4.10
CA GLU A 161 -8.73 -29.96 2.77
C GLU A 161 -7.45 -29.20 2.36
N MET A 162 -6.76 -29.74 1.35
CA MET A 162 -5.52 -29.15 0.81
C MET A 162 -5.74 -27.77 0.21
N GLU A 163 -6.89 -27.53 -0.44
CA GLU A 163 -7.23 -26.24 -1.08
C GLU A 163 -7.27 -25.08 -0.06
N ILE A 164 -7.79 -25.32 1.15
CA ILE A 164 -7.82 -24.33 2.24
C ILE A 164 -6.39 -24.00 2.68
N PHE A 165 -5.52 -25.00 2.76
CA PHE A 165 -4.10 -24.80 3.08
C PHE A 165 -3.33 -24.10 1.96
N GLU A 166 -3.68 -24.33 0.70
CA GLU A 166 -3.08 -23.63 -0.44
C GLU A 166 -3.48 -22.16 -0.42
N PHE A 167 -4.77 -21.84 -0.30
CA PHE A 167 -5.25 -20.45 -0.17
C PHE A 167 -4.60 -19.71 1.01
N LEU A 168 -4.51 -20.34 2.19
CA LEU A 168 -3.83 -19.75 3.35
C LEU A 168 -2.35 -19.44 3.08
N ASN A 169 -1.63 -20.31 2.36
CA ASN A 169 -0.23 -20.05 2.00
C ASN A 169 -0.08 -19.00 0.89
N ILE A 170 -1.06 -18.85 0.00
CA ILE A 170 -1.12 -17.78 -0.99
C ILE A 170 -1.27 -16.42 -0.28
N CYS A 171 -2.22 -16.30 0.67
CA CYS A 171 -2.38 -15.11 1.52
C CYS A 171 -1.12 -14.80 2.35
N GLN A 172 -0.47 -15.80 2.94
CA GLN A 172 0.81 -15.59 3.68
C GLN A 172 1.94 -15.01 2.80
N VAL A 173 1.84 -15.10 1.47
CA VAL A 173 2.87 -14.64 0.51
C VAL A 173 2.51 -13.29 -0.12
N HIS A 174 1.27 -13.09 -0.55
CA HIS A 174 0.84 -11.85 -1.21
C HIS A 174 0.37 -10.76 -0.24
N GLY A 175 -0.05 -11.14 0.97
CA GLY A 175 -0.56 -10.23 2.00
C GLY A 175 -1.70 -10.91 2.75
N MET A 176 -1.62 -10.96 4.08
CA MET A 176 -2.62 -11.66 4.90
C MET A 176 -3.87 -10.78 5.08
N PRO A 177 -5.02 -11.12 4.49
CA PRO A 177 -6.27 -10.37 4.69
C PRO A 177 -6.83 -10.68 6.08
N ARG A 178 -7.96 -10.07 6.44
CA ARG A 178 -8.72 -10.55 7.61
C ARG A 178 -9.27 -11.93 7.28
N ILE A 179 -9.16 -12.90 8.18
CA ILE A 179 -9.67 -14.26 7.92
C ILE A 179 -10.69 -14.66 8.99
N MET A 180 -11.85 -15.14 8.53
CA MET A 180 -12.86 -15.77 9.37
C MET A 180 -13.14 -17.17 8.85
N GLY A 181 -13.00 -18.18 9.72
CA GLY A 181 -13.34 -19.55 9.38
C GLY A 181 -14.83 -19.81 9.59
N ILE A 182 -15.44 -20.66 8.77
CA ILE A 182 -16.82 -21.10 8.88
C ILE A 182 -16.82 -22.63 8.82
N LEU A 183 -17.22 -23.30 9.90
CA LEU A 183 -17.42 -24.75 9.91
C LEU A 183 -18.85 -25.10 9.50
N THR A 184 -18.96 -25.91 8.45
CA THR A 184 -20.22 -26.40 7.85
C THR A 184 -20.41 -27.90 8.18
N HIS A 185 -21.56 -28.48 7.78
CA HIS A 185 -21.81 -29.94 7.84
C HIS A 185 -21.67 -30.55 9.25
N LEU A 186 -21.97 -29.77 10.29
CA LEU A 186 -21.90 -30.18 11.69
C LEU A 186 -23.04 -31.15 12.08
N ASP A 187 -24.16 -31.00 11.40
CA ASP A 187 -25.35 -31.87 11.36
C ASP A 187 -25.05 -33.31 10.89
N MET A 188 -23.98 -33.55 10.12
CA MET A 188 -23.53 -34.92 9.81
C MET A 188 -22.98 -35.66 11.05
N ILE A 189 -22.47 -34.95 12.07
CA ILE A 189 -21.79 -35.54 13.23
C ILE A 189 -22.81 -35.83 14.35
N LYS A 190 -23.56 -36.92 14.19
CA LYS A 190 -24.65 -37.36 15.09
C LYS A 190 -24.30 -37.48 16.58
N ASN A 191 -23.02 -37.61 16.96
CA ASN A 191 -22.59 -37.76 18.36
C ASN A 191 -22.04 -36.44 18.92
N SER A 192 -22.73 -35.89 19.93
CA SER A 192 -22.39 -34.60 20.54
C SER A 192 -21.03 -34.56 21.25
N LYS A 193 -20.48 -35.72 21.67
CA LYS A 193 -19.12 -35.81 22.23
C LYS A 193 -18.05 -35.68 21.14
N THR A 194 -18.22 -36.35 20.00
CA THR A 194 -17.30 -36.22 18.86
C THR A 194 -17.42 -34.85 18.19
N LEU A 195 -18.63 -34.29 18.08
CA LEU A 195 -18.84 -32.89 17.65
C LEU A 195 -18.03 -31.89 18.51
N LYS A 196 -18.01 -32.08 19.84
CA LYS A 196 -17.26 -31.22 20.76
C LYS A 196 -15.74 -31.42 20.68
N THR A 197 -15.24 -32.60 20.29
CA THR A 197 -13.81 -32.80 20.06
C THR A 197 -13.37 -32.34 18.66
N THR A 198 -14.13 -32.61 17.60
CA THR A 198 -13.81 -32.12 16.24
C THR A 198 -13.80 -30.60 16.19
N LYS A 199 -14.82 -29.91 16.74
CA LYS A 199 -14.83 -28.44 16.85
C LYS A 199 -13.57 -27.91 17.58
N LYS A 200 -13.11 -28.57 18.66
CA LYS A 200 -11.87 -28.18 19.37
C LYS A 200 -10.61 -28.42 18.54
N THR A 201 -10.46 -29.59 17.93
CA THR A 201 -9.29 -29.95 17.10
C THR A 201 -9.18 -29.05 15.87
N LEU A 202 -10.28 -28.83 15.16
CA LEU A 202 -10.33 -27.95 13.99
C LEU A 202 -10.05 -26.48 14.40
N LYS A 203 -10.63 -26.00 15.51
CA LYS A 203 -10.32 -24.67 16.06
C LYS A 203 -8.84 -24.50 16.43
N HIS A 204 -8.23 -25.48 17.08
CA HIS A 204 -6.80 -25.41 17.41
C HIS A 204 -5.93 -25.43 16.14
N ARG A 205 -6.29 -26.24 15.14
CA ARG A 205 -5.55 -26.28 13.86
C ARG A 205 -5.69 -24.97 13.08
N PHE A 206 -6.88 -24.37 13.07
CA PHE A 206 -7.11 -23.04 12.50
C PHE A 206 -6.23 -21.97 13.18
N TRP A 207 -6.16 -22.00 14.52
CA TRP A 207 -5.34 -21.08 15.31
C TRP A 207 -3.82 -21.25 15.11
N THR A 208 -3.33 -22.42 14.72
CA THR A 208 -1.91 -22.64 14.41
C THR A 208 -1.50 -22.18 13.01
N GLU A 209 -2.46 -21.97 12.10
CA GLU A 209 -2.21 -21.71 10.67
C GLU A 209 -2.59 -20.26 10.26
N VAL A 210 -3.54 -19.65 11.00
CA VAL A 210 -3.98 -18.25 10.83
C VAL A 210 -3.36 -17.37 11.92
N TYR A 211 -3.97 -17.31 13.11
CA TYR A 211 -3.35 -16.78 14.33
C TYR A 211 -4.09 -17.27 15.59
N PRO A 212 -3.44 -17.32 16.77
CA PRO A 212 -4.09 -17.69 18.03
C PRO A 212 -5.24 -16.74 18.37
N GLY A 213 -6.46 -17.27 18.46
CA GLY A 213 -7.66 -16.46 18.74
C GLY A 213 -8.45 -16.03 17.50
N ALA A 214 -8.07 -16.44 16.29
CA ALA A 214 -8.85 -16.19 15.07
C ALA A 214 -10.31 -16.67 15.21
N LYS A 215 -11.26 -15.93 14.60
CA LYS A 215 -12.70 -16.19 14.70
C LYS A 215 -13.08 -17.39 13.81
N LEU A 216 -13.83 -18.31 14.39
CA LEU A 216 -14.32 -19.53 13.75
C LEU A 216 -15.80 -19.69 14.10
N PHE A 217 -16.65 -19.52 13.09
CA PHE A 217 -18.09 -19.70 13.17
C PHE A 217 -18.46 -21.16 12.93
N TYR A 218 -19.68 -21.52 13.33
CA TYR A 218 -20.24 -22.86 13.20
C TYR A 218 -21.64 -22.72 12.62
N LEU A 219 -21.89 -23.25 11.42
CA LEU A 219 -23.22 -23.30 10.84
C LEU A 219 -23.87 -24.62 11.25
N SER A 220 -25.01 -24.52 11.94
CA SER A 220 -25.54 -25.65 12.70
C SER A 220 -26.14 -26.77 11.82
N GLY A 221 -26.71 -26.39 10.67
CA GLY A 221 -27.25 -27.27 9.64
C GLY A 221 -28.10 -26.48 8.64
N ILE A 222 -28.60 -27.15 7.60
CA ILE A 222 -29.47 -26.54 6.57
C ILE A 222 -30.94 -26.89 6.83
N VAL A 223 -31.83 -25.91 6.77
CA VAL A 223 -33.28 -26.05 6.98
C VAL A 223 -34.02 -25.36 5.82
N HIS A 224 -34.84 -26.09 5.06
CA HIS A 224 -35.50 -25.61 3.83
C HIS A 224 -34.53 -25.02 2.77
N GLY A 225 -33.28 -25.50 2.70
CA GLY A 225 -32.23 -24.95 1.83
C GLY A 225 -31.50 -23.72 2.40
N GLU A 226 -31.95 -23.20 3.55
CA GLU A 226 -31.43 -22.01 4.20
C GLU A 226 -30.63 -22.37 5.46
N TYR A 227 -29.56 -21.61 5.74
CA TYR A 227 -28.88 -21.67 7.04
C TYR A 227 -29.66 -20.82 8.06
N LEU A 228 -29.42 -21.00 9.37
CA LEU A 228 -30.15 -20.25 10.40
C LEU A 228 -29.79 -18.76 10.40
N ARG A 229 -30.78 -17.87 10.19
CA ARG A 229 -30.61 -16.39 10.03
C ARG A 229 -29.76 -15.67 11.09
N ASN A 230 -29.60 -16.23 12.29
CA ASN A 230 -28.74 -15.67 13.34
C ASN A 230 -27.23 -15.86 13.06
N GLU A 231 -26.84 -16.76 12.16
CA GLU A 231 -25.44 -17.19 11.95
C GLU A 231 -24.71 -16.44 10.80
N ILE A 232 -25.38 -15.58 10.02
CA ILE A 232 -25.06 -15.35 8.58
C ILE A 232 -24.97 -13.85 8.16
N LYS A 233 -24.42 -12.96 9.00
CA LYS A 233 -24.74 -11.50 8.92
C LYS A 233 -23.68 -10.54 8.32
N ASN A 234 -23.02 -10.81 7.16
CA ASN A 234 -22.16 -9.84 6.39
C ASN A 234 -21.92 -10.18 4.85
N LEU A 235 -21.78 -9.17 3.93
CA LEU A 235 -21.19 -9.15 2.51
C LEU A 235 -22.15 -9.35 1.24
N GLY A 236 -22.09 -8.73 0.00
CA GLY A 236 -20.99 -8.16 -0.87
C GLY A 236 -21.21 -7.29 -2.21
N ASP A 237 -20.71 -7.64 -3.50
CA ASP A 237 -20.60 -7.20 -5.04
C ASP A 237 -19.71 -6.19 -5.97
N ARG A 238 -20.07 -5.85 -7.27
CA ARG A 238 -19.57 -6.25 -8.68
C ARG A 238 -19.29 -5.15 -9.78
N TYR A 239 -19.82 -5.34 -11.03
CA TYR A 239 -19.24 -5.10 -12.39
C TYR A 239 -20.24 -5.49 -13.55
N GLU A 240 -20.19 -4.90 -14.77
CA GLU A 240 -21.03 -5.24 -15.99
C GLU A 240 -20.32 -4.88 -17.37
N ASP A 241 -20.91 -5.09 -18.58
CA ASP A 241 -20.28 -4.83 -19.94
C ASP A 241 -21.31 -4.56 -21.10
N LEU A 242 -20.88 -4.00 -22.25
CA LEU A 242 -21.69 -3.65 -23.46
C LEU A 242 -20.89 -3.68 -24.80
N THR A 243 -21.51 -4.06 -25.94
CA THR A 243 -20.92 -3.91 -27.31
C THR A 243 -21.94 -3.90 -28.48
N ASN A 244 -21.54 -3.40 -29.66
CA ASN A 244 -22.39 -3.27 -30.88
C ASN A 244 -22.39 -4.50 -31.82
N LEU A 245 -23.56 -4.80 -32.41
CA LEU A 245 -23.82 -6.06 -33.16
C LEU A 245 -23.25 -6.12 -34.59
N GLU A 246 -23.22 -5.01 -35.35
CA GLU A 246 -22.97 -5.07 -36.81
C GLU A 246 -21.59 -5.61 -37.21
N LEU A 247 -20.57 -5.30 -36.41
CA LEU A 247 -19.18 -5.72 -36.68
C LEU A 247 -19.02 -7.25 -36.57
N ILE A 248 -19.76 -7.87 -35.65
CA ILE A 248 -19.75 -9.32 -35.41
C ILE A 248 -20.22 -10.10 -36.66
N ARG A 249 -21.16 -9.53 -37.41
CA ARG A 249 -21.71 -10.11 -38.64
C ARG A 249 -20.73 -10.09 -39.82
N LYS A 250 -19.73 -9.20 -39.81
CA LYS A 250 -18.75 -9.05 -40.90
C LYS A 250 -17.50 -9.91 -40.72
N ASN A 251 -17.02 -10.10 -39.48
CA ASN A 251 -15.90 -11.02 -39.18
C ASN A 251 -16.02 -11.59 -37.74
N PRO A 252 -16.36 -12.88 -37.55
CA PRO A 252 -16.60 -13.44 -36.22
C PRO A 252 -15.34 -13.54 -35.34
N LYS A 253 -14.15 -13.58 -35.97
CA LYS A 253 -12.83 -13.70 -35.34
C LYS A 253 -12.03 -12.38 -35.32
N CYS A 254 -12.72 -11.24 -35.39
CA CYS A 254 -12.11 -9.93 -35.19
C CYS A 254 -11.86 -9.68 -33.70
N ASP A 255 -10.75 -8.99 -33.38
CA ASP A 255 -10.57 -8.37 -32.07
C ASP A 255 -11.68 -7.33 -31.83
N ARG A 256 -12.08 -7.13 -30.57
CA ARG A 256 -13.23 -6.29 -30.21
C ARG A 256 -12.85 -5.25 -29.16
N ASN A 257 -13.65 -4.20 -29.07
CA ASN A 257 -13.61 -3.27 -27.96
C ASN A 257 -14.49 -3.79 -26.82
N ILE A 258 -14.13 -3.51 -25.57
CA ILE A 258 -14.84 -3.99 -24.37
C ILE A 258 -14.99 -2.84 -23.36
N SER A 259 -16.12 -2.78 -22.66
CA SER A 259 -16.41 -1.78 -21.62
C SER A 259 -16.34 -2.43 -20.23
N LEU A 260 -15.24 -2.28 -19.50
CA LEU A 260 -15.09 -2.84 -18.15
C LEU A 260 -15.56 -1.85 -17.07
N TYR A 261 -16.69 -2.16 -16.41
CA TYR A 261 -17.26 -1.32 -15.34
C TYR A 261 -16.66 -1.64 -13.95
N GLY A 262 -17.08 -0.95 -12.88
CA GLY A 262 -16.79 -1.34 -11.48
C GLY A 262 -16.21 -0.25 -10.58
N TYR A 263 -15.97 -0.61 -9.32
CA TYR A 263 -15.43 0.31 -8.30
C TYR A 263 -13.88 0.32 -8.24
N ILE A 264 -13.28 1.51 -8.26
CA ILE A 264 -11.83 1.68 -8.08
C ILE A 264 -11.42 1.45 -6.62
N ARG A 265 -10.23 0.83 -6.43
CA ARG A 265 -9.68 0.42 -5.14
C ARG A 265 -8.20 0.81 -5.00
N GLY A 266 -7.77 1.07 -3.77
CA GLY A 266 -6.35 1.26 -3.44
C GLY A 266 -5.84 2.67 -3.73
N VAL A 267 -5.28 2.88 -4.92
CA VAL A 267 -4.63 4.13 -5.35
C VAL A 267 -5.42 4.72 -6.51
N PRO A 268 -5.55 6.06 -6.64
CA PRO A 268 -6.23 6.66 -7.79
C PRO A 268 -5.67 6.18 -9.14
N LEU A 269 -6.57 5.93 -10.09
CA LEU A 269 -6.24 5.42 -11.43
C LEU A 269 -5.96 6.59 -12.39
N LYS A 270 -4.96 6.45 -13.26
CA LYS A 270 -4.64 7.45 -14.30
C LYS A 270 -5.18 7.01 -15.67
N LYS A 271 -5.67 7.97 -16.46
CA LYS A 271 -6.25 7.76 -17.81
C LYS A 271 -5.40 6.83 -18.69
N GLU A 272 -4.12 7.17 -18.88
CA GLU A 272 -3.22 6.44 -19.79
C GLU A 272 -2.46 5.26 -19.13
N SER A 273 -2.92 4.75 -17.97
CA SER A 273 -2.18 3.67 -17.28
C SER A 273 -2.38 2.30 -17.94
N SER A 274 -1.29 1.54 -18.10
CA SER A 274 -1.38 0.14 -18.53
C SER A 274 -2.00 -0.72 -17.42
N ILE A 275 -2.90 -1.64 -17.78
CA ILE A 275 -3.59 -2.56 -16.86
C ILE A 275 -3.23 -4.01 -17.21
N HIS A 276 -2.91 -4.81 -16.20
CA HIS A 276 -2.92 -6.26 -16.33
C HIS A 276 -4.30 -6.82 -15.98
N ILE A 277 -4.93 -7.52 -16.92
CA ILE A 277 -6.12 -8.34 -16.66
C ILE A 277 -5.66 -9.74 -16.27
N ALA A 278 -5.90 -10.12 -15.01
CA ALA A 278 -5.36 -11.34 -14.43
C ALA A 278 -5.87 -12.60 -15.14
N GLY A 279 -4.99 -13.29 -15.87
CA GLY A 279 -5.36 -14.48 -16.66
C GLY A 279 -5.72 -14.19 -18.13
N PHE A 280 -5.62 -12.95 -18.57
CA PHE A 280 -5.76 -12.53 -19.96
C PHE A 280 -4.41 -12.00 -20.50
N GLY A 281 -3.85 -10.96 -19.89
CA GLY A 281 -2.68 -10.25 -20.43
C GLY A 281 -2.58 -8.79 -20.00
N ASP A 282 -1.62 -8.08 -20.57
CA ASP A 282 -1.44 -6.63 -20.40
C ASP A 282 -2.22 -5.90 -21.50
N LEU A 283 -2.95 -4.84 -21.15
CA LEU A 283 -3.63 -3.92 -22.06
C LEU A 283 -3.31 -2.47 -21.71
N ARG A 284 -3.55 -1.57 -22.67
CA ARG A 284 -3.68 -0.13 -22.39
C ARG A 284 -5.15 0.25 -22.43
N ILE A 285 -5.50 1.21 -21.60
CA ILE A 285 -6.83 1.81 -21.54
C ILE A 285 -7.02 2.68 -22.80
N HIS A 286 -8.22 2.67 -23.36
CA HIS A 286 -8.65 3.57 -24.43
C HIS A 286 -9.27 4.86 -23.86
N ASP A 287 -10.29 4.71 -23.01
CA ASP A 287 -10.92 5.81 -22.29
C ASP A 287 -11.41 5.37 -20.89
N ILE A 288 -11.66 6.34 -20.01
CA ILE A 288 -12.24 6.14 -18.68
C ILE A 288 -13.33 7.19 -18.43
N SER A 289 -14.58 6.74 -18.31
CA SER A 289 -15.69 7.58 -17.85
C SER A 289 -16.12 7.18 -16.43
N TYR A 290 -16.24 8.15 -15.53
CA TYR A 290 -16.85 7.89 -14.22
C TYR A 290 -18.38 7.93 -14.33
N LEU A 291 -19.05 7.22 -13.43
CA LEU A 291 -20.49 7.01 -13.45
C LEU A 291 -21.08 7.24 -12.04
N PRO A 292 -22.39 7.57 -11.94
CA PRO A 292 -23.08 7.58 -10.66
C PRO A 292 -23.05 6.19 -10.01
N ASP A 293 -23.05 6.18 -8.69
CA ASP A 293 -22.91 4.99 -7.87
C ASP A 293 -24.18 4.11 -7.91
N PRO A 294 -24.12 2.82 -8.29
CA PRO A 294 -25.29 1.94 -8.29
C PRO A 294 -25.74 1.49 -6.89
N CYS A 295 -24.93 1.72 -5.85
CA CYS A 295 -25.29 1.46 -4.45
C CYS A 295 -24.75 2.58 -3.54
N PRO A 296 -25.35 3.79 -3.63
CA PRO A 296 -24.93 4.96 -2.85
C PRO A 296 -25.13 4.73 -1.34
N LEU A 297 -24.35 5.45 -0.55
CA LEU A 297 -24.52 5.50 0.90
C LEU A 297 -25.59 6.56 1.25
N PRO A 298 -26.47 6.33 2.25
CA PRO A 298 -27.51 7.28 2.60
C PRO A 298 -26.98 8.45 3.44
N ASP A 299 -27.03 9.66 2.89
CA ASP A 299 -26.47 10.90 3.46
C ASP A 299 -27.01 11.23 4.86
N GLU A 300 -28.32 11.07 5.07
CA GLU A 300 -28.97 11.46 6.31
C GLU A 300 -28.79 10.42 7.43
N ILE A 301 -27.83 10.67 8.33
CA ILE A 301 -27.57 9.84 9.52
C ILE A 301 -28.56 10.15 10.67
N LYS A 302 -29.86 10.31 10.37
CA LYS A 302 -30.91 10.64 11.35
C LYS A 302 -31.27 9.49 12.31
N LYS A 303 -30.93 8.23 11.99
CA LYS A 303 -31.14 7.04 12.85
C LYS A 303 -29.99 6.03 12.70
N ARG A 304 -29.76 5.21 13.74
CA ARG A 304 -28.68 4.19 13.78
C ARG A 304 -28.96 2.94 12.92
N ALA A 305 -30.19 2.69 12.51
CA ALA A 305 -30.60 1.53 11.69
C ALA A 305 -30.83 1.94 10.23
N LEU A 306 -30.71 0.97 9.31
CA LEU A 306 -31.09 1.14 7.90
C LEU A 306 -32.61 1.03 7.70
N VAL A 307 -33.17 1.99 6.96
CA VAL A 307 -34.53 1.93 6.38
C VAL A 307 -34.54 0.91 5.24
N GLU A 308 -35.71 0.37 4.89
CA GLU A 308 -35.79 -0.70 3.89
C GLU A 308 -35.51 -0.22 2.46
N LYS A 309 -35.82 1.04 2.14
CA LYS A 309 -35.37 1.71 0.90
C LYS A 309 -33.84 1.87 0.79
N GLU A 310 -33.11 1.87 1.92
CA GLU A 310 -31.65 2.00 1.95
C GLU A 310 -30.92 0.64 1.77
N LYS A 311 -31.66 -0.48 1.68
CA LYS A 311 -31.12 -1.84 1.55
C LYS A 311 -31.03 -2.27 0.09
N LEU A 312 -30.36 -1.44 -0.70
CA LEU A 312 -30.18 -1.65 -2.14
C LEU A 312 -29.42 -2.93 -2.44
N VAL A 313 -29.75 -3.52 -3.59
CA VAL A 313 -29.05 -4.64 -4.22
C VAL A 313 -28.66 -4.26 -5.63
N TYR A 314 -27.40 -4.44 -5.98
CA TYR A 314 -26.93 -4.47 -7.37
C TYR A 314 -26.31 -5.86 -7.58
N ALA A 315 -26.72 -6.61 -8.62
CA ALA A 315 -26.20 -7.97 -8.83
C ALA A 315 -26.28 -8.41 -10.31
N PRO A 316 -25.58 -7.72 -11.22
CA PRO A 316 -25.89 -7.67 -12.66
C PRO A 316 -26.09 -9.03 -13.35
N PHE A 317 -25.10 -9.93 -13.32
CA PHE A 317 -25.23 -11.31 -13.88
C PHE A 317 -25.73 -12.34 -12.85
N SER A 318 -26.65 -11.95 -11.96
CA SER A 318 -27.29 -12.82 -10.96
C SER A 318 -28.79 -12.53 -10.91
N GLY A 319 -29.61 -13.50 -10.51
CA GLY A 319 -31.08 -13.45 -10.67
C GLY A 319 -31.82 -12.48 -9.73
N VAL A 320 -31.69 -11.16 -9.93
CA VAL A 320 -32.38 -10.14 -9.11
C VAL A 320 -33.86 -10.12 -9.47
N GLY A 321 -34.71 -10.43 -8.49
CA GLY A 321 -36.17 -10.46 -8.68
C GLY A 321 -36.66 -11.54 -9.66
N GLY A 322 -35.83 -12.55 -9.95
CA GLY A 322 -36.11 -13.58 -10.96
C GLY A 322 -35.70 -13.19 -12.40
N ILE A 323 -35.04 -12.05 -12.59
CA ILE A 323 -34.52 -11.61 -13.89
C ILE A 323 -33.03 -11.96 -13.98
N VAL A 324 -32.66 -12.79 -14.95
CA VAL A 324 -31.29 -13.23 -15.23
C VAL A 324 -30.85 -12.72 -16.60
N TYR A 325 -29.85 -11.84 -16.63
CA TYR A 325 -29.21 -11.36 -17.85
C TYR A 325 -28.09 -12.32 -18.29
N ASP A 326 -28.11 -12.74 -19.55
CA ASP A 326 -27.02 -13.48 -20.20
C ASP A 326 -26.75 -12.89 -21.60
N LYS A 327 -25.76 -12.00 -21.66
CA LYS A 327 -25.37 -11.22 -22.85
C LYS A 327 -26.54 -10.39 -23.38
N ASP A 328 -27.16 -10.83 -24.47
CA ASP A 328 -28.24 -10.13 -25.17
C ASP A 328 -29.63 -10.67 -24.78
N ALA A 329 -29.69 -11.74 -23.96
CA ALA A 329 -30.93 -12.42 -23.57
C ALA A 329 -31.30 -12.14 -22.11
N VAL A 330 -32.58 -11.87 -21.87
CA VAL A 330 -33.16 -11.68 -20.54
C VAL A 330 -34.09 -12.87 -20.23
N TYR A 331 -33.68 -13.71 -19.29
CA TYR A 331 -34.49 -14.83 -18.81
C TYR A 331 -35.27 -14.39 -17.56
N VAL A 332 -36.60 -14.52 -17.58
CA VAL A 332 -37.48 -14.15 -16.46
C VAL A 332 -38.11 -15.40 -15.85
N GLU A 333 -37.67 -15.77 -14.65
CA GLU A 333 -38.21 -16.87 -13.87
C GLU A 333 -39.51 -16.45 -13.16
N LEU A 334 -40.65 -16.60 -13.85
CA LEU A 334 -41.98 -16.37 -13.28
C LEU A 334 -42.28 -17.38 -12.15
N GLY A 335 -42.03 -16.95 -10.92
CA GLY A 335 -42.13 -17.78 -9.71
C GLY A 335 -43.54 -18.24 -9.35
N GLY A 336 -44.02 -19.29 -10.00
CA GLY A 336 -45.10 -20.15 -9.47
C GLY A 336 -46.52 -19.57 -9.54
N SER A 337 -46.95 -19.10 -10.71
CA SER A 337 -48.39 -18.89 -11.01
C SER A 337 -48.70 -19.11 -12.50
N HIS A 338 -47.87 -18.58 -13.39
CA HIS A 338 -48.08 -18.60 -14.85
C HIS A 338 -47.46 -19.83 -15.55
N SER A 339 -47.85 -21.05 -15.17
CA SER A 339 -47.38 -22.29 -15.82
C SER A 339 -48.17 -22.65 -17.11
N HIS A 340 -48.43 -21.65 -17.96
CA HIS A 340 -49.27 -21.75 -19.18
C HIS A 340 -48.80 -22.76 -20.25
N ASN A 341 -47.63 -23.39 -20.08
CA ASN A 341 -47.23 -24.57 -20.88
C ASN A 341 -48.05 -25.84 -20.59
N LYS A 342 -49.02 -25.79 -19.67
CA LYS A 342 -50.24 -26.60 -19.79
C LYS A 342 -51.38 -25.70 -20.27
N ARG A 343 -51.75 -25.84 -21.54
CA ARG A 343 -52.96 -25.25 -22.10
C ARG A 343 -54.18 -25.85 -21.40
N ASN A 344 -54.94 -25.00 -20.74
CA ASN A 344 -56.38 -25.18 -20.53
C ASN A 344 -57.02 -24.16 -21.47
N ASP A 345 -57.77 -24.60 -22.48
CA ASP A 345 -58.18 -23.75 -23.61
C ASP A 345 -59.41 -22.84 -23.30
N GLU A 346 -59.50 -22.27 -22.09
CA GLU A 346 -60.71 -21.62 -21.54
C GLU A 346 -60.59 -20.12 -21.20
N ASP A 347 -59.38 -19.52 -21.25
CA ASP A 347 -59.20 -18.08 -21.00
C ASP A 347 -59.16 -17.27 -22.32
N GLU A 348 -60.19 -16.45 -22.57
CA GLU A 348 -60.32 -15.62 -23.79
C GLU A 348 -59.15 -14.63 -23.97
N GLY A 349 -58.53 -14.17 -22.89
CA GLY A 349 -57.40 -13.25 -22.90
C GLY A 349 -56.14 -13.80 -23.56
N ASP A 350 -55.78 -15.07 -23.30
CA ASP A 350 -54.60 -15.71 -23.89
C ASP A 350 -54.77 -15.90 -25.41
N ASN A 351 -56.00 -16.13 -25.87
CA ASN A 351 -56.35 -16.16 -27.30
C ASN A 351 -56.22 -14.78 -27.96
N ILE A 352 -56.57 -13.69 -27.27
CA ILE A 352 -56.40 -12.33 -27.80
C ILE A 352 -54.90 -11.95 -27.87
N VAL A 353 -54.13 -12.25 -26.82
CA VAL A 353 -52.69 -11.94 -26.77
C VAL A 353 -51.89 -12.76 -27.78
N SER A 354 -52.18 -14.05 -27.97
CA SER A 354 -51.51 -14.87 -28.98
C SER A 354 -51.83 -14.40 -30.40
N ASN A 355 -53.09 -14.08 -30.72
CA ASN A 355 -53.46 -13.50 -32.01
C ASN A 355 -52.78 -12.15 -32.28
N LEU A 356 -52.58 -11.31 -31.25
CA LEU A 356 -51.81 -10.06 -31.38
C LEU A 356 -50.32 -10.31 -31.67
N ILE A 357 -49.70 -11.30 -31.02
CA ILE A 357 -48.28 -11.66 -31.21
C ILE A 357 -48.02 -12.22 -32.62
N ASP A 358 -48.93 -13.04 -33.16
CA ASP A 358 -48.77 -13.61 -34.51
C ASP A 358 -49.02 -12.58 -35.63
N THR A 359 -49.67 -11.44 -35.33
CA THR A 359 -49.91 -10.39 -36.32
C THR A 359 -48.72 -9.47 -36.55
N LYS A 360 -47.98 -9.72 -37.64
CA LYS A 360 -46.75 -9.01 -38.04
C LYS A 360 -46.97 -7.67 -38.76
N GLU A 361 -48.22 -7.33 -39.07
CA GLU A 361 -48.63 -6.10 -39.74
C GLU A 361 -49.29 -5.16 -38.72
N THR A 362 -48.94 -3.88 -38.77
CA THR A 362 -49.55 -2.84 -37.92
C THR A 362 -51.04 -2.69 -38.22
N LEU A 363 -51.79 -2.14 -37.26
CA LEU A 363 -53.22 -1.90 -37.43
C LEU A 363 -53.50 -0.95 -38.61
N ASP A 364 -52.63 0.03 -38.85
CA ASP A 364 -52.80 1.01 -39.93
C ASP A 364 -52.71 0.36 -41.32
N VAL A 365 -51.73 -0.51 -41.56
CA VAL A 365 -51.62 -1.28 -42.82
C VAL A 365 -52.85 -2.16 -43.05
N LYS A 366 -53.43 -2.71 -41.99
CA LYS A 366 -54.68 -3.48 -42.07
C LYS A 366 -55.91 -2.60 -42.32
N MET A 367 -55.91 -1.35 -41.85
CA MET A 367 -56.96 -0.38 -42.17
C MET A 367 -56.84 0.13 -43.61
N GLU A 368 -55.62 0.35 -44.14
CA GLU A 368 -55.40 0.63 -45.57
C GLU A 368 -55.97 -0.47 -46.47
N HIS A 369 -55.84 -1.73 -46.05
CA HIS A 369 -56.38 -2.91 -46.75
C HIS A 369 -57.85 -3.25 -46.40
N SER A 370 -58.50 -2.47 -45.53
CA SER A 370 -59.88 -2.74 -45.09
C SER A 370 -60.91 -2.16 -46.08
N GLU A 371 -61.40 -3.01 -46.99
CA GLU A 371 -62.37 -2.60 -48.00
C GLU A 371 -63.78 -2.36 -47.41
N LEU A 372 -64.26 -1.11 -47.42
CA LEU A 372 -65.62 -0.77 -46.98
C LEU A 372 -66.63 -0.84 -48.14
N GLN A 373 -67.82 -1.40 -47.88
CA GLN A 373 -68.91 -1.51 -48.85
C GLN A 373 -70.20 -0.90 -48.27
N LEU A 374 -70.54 0.32 -48.69
CA LEU A 374 -71.65 1.11 -48.14
C LEU A 374 -73.05 0.59 -48.52
N PHE A 375 -73.18 -0.13 -49.63
CA PHE A 375 -74.45 -0.70 -50.11
C PHE A 375 -74.22 -2.09 -50.69
N THR A 376 -75.16 -3.02 -50.46
CA THR A 376 -75.10 -4.40 -50.96
C THR A 376 -75.11 -4.44 -52.49
N GLY A 377 -73.95 -4.67 -53.09
CA GLY A 377 -73.73 -4.67 -54.54
C GLY A 377 -72.96 -3.46 -55.09
N GLY A 378 -72.63 -2.47 -54.26
CA GLY A 378 -71.77 -1.34 -54.65
C GLY A 378 -70.30 -1.73 -54.82
N LYS A 379 -69.54 -0.92 -55.59
CA LYS A 379 -68.07 -1.02 -55.63
C LYS A 379 -67.52 -0.79 -54.22
N LYS A 380 -66.53 -1.58 -53.82
CA LYS A 380 -65.83 -1.40 -52.54
C LYS A 380 -64.90 -0.18 -52.61
N LEU A 381 -64.66 0.45 -51.46
CA LEU A 381 -63.74 1.57 -51.28
C LEU A 381 -62.53 1.14 -50.46
N THR A 382 -61.33 1.51 -50.90
CA THR A 382 -60.07 1.43 -50.14
C THR A 382 -59.68 2.81 -49.62
N ALA A 383 -58.74 2.88 -48.68
CA ALA A 383 -58.28 4.15 -48.12
C ALA A 383 -57.73 5.14 -49.18
N LYS A 384 -57.22 4.63 -50.31
CA LYS A 384 -56.60 5.43 -51.38
C LYS A 384 -57.63 6.01 -52.37
N ASP A 385 -58.85 5.45 -52.41
CA ASP A 385 -59.96 6.02 -53.21
C ASP A 385 -60.51 7.34 -52.60
N PHE A 386 -59.98 7.82 -51.47
CA PHE A 386 -60.37 9.09 -50.81
C PHE A 386 -59.46 10.29 -51.14
N GLU A 387 -58.29 10.08 -51.76
CA GLU A 387 -57.31 11.16 -52.01
C GLU A 387 -57.29 11.68 -53.47
N GLU A 388 -57.80 10.93 -54.44
CA GLU A 388 -57.77 11.29 -55.87
C GLU A 388 -59.10 11.87 -56.40
N ASP A 389 -59.45 13.10 -56.02
CA ASP A 389 -60.44 13.89 -56.80
C ASP A 389 -60.29 15.42 -56.63
N ASN A 390 -59.24 16.03 -57.20
CA ASN A 390 -59.19 17.45 -57.60
C ASN A 390 -57.87 17.83 -58.35
N PRO A 391 -57.85 17.88 -59.69
CA PRO A 391 -56.65 18.28 -60.46
C PRO A 391 -56.79 19.64 -61.17
N ILE A 392 -56.04 20.67 -60.73
CA ILE A 392 -55.70 21.90 -61.49
C ILE A 392 -54.30 22.38 -61.03
N GLY A 393 -53.39 22.66 -61.97
CA GLY A 393 -52.05 23.22 -61.67
C GLY A 393 -50.88 22.49 -62.35
N THR A 394 -50.64 22.78 -63.63
CA THR A 394 -49.49 22.30 -64.43
C THR A 394 -48.14 22.57 -63.73
N ALA A 395 -47.20 21.62 -63.62
CA ALA A 395 -46.47 20.86 -64.66
C ALA A 395 -45.54 21.76 -65.52
N ASP A 396 -44.31 21.38 -65.87
CA ASP A 396 -43.56 20.11 -65.71
C ASP A 396 -42.03 20.36 -65.76
N GLY A 397 -41.14 19.38 -65.45
CA GLY A 397 -39.69 19.67 -65.32
C GLY A 397 -38.66 18.52 -65.40
N SER A 398 -38.45 17.78 -64.31
CA SER A 398 -37.43 16.69 -64.12
C SER A 398 -35.94 17.16 -64.04
N LYS A 399 -34.95 16.49 -63.40
CA LYS A 399 -34.83 15.12 -62.82
C LYS A 399 -34.04 15.10 -61.49
N ASN A 400 -34.23 14.02 -60.73
CA ASN A 400 -33.68 13.70 -59.40
C ASN A 400 -32.13 13.57 -59.35
N LEU A 401 -31.52 13.87 -58.18
CA LEU A 401 -30.80 12.87 -57.35
C LEU A 401 -30.31 13.43 -55.99
N SER A 402 -30.51 12.63 -54.93
CA SER A 402 -29.84 12.62 -53.60
C SER A 402 -29.69 13.92 -52.78
N GLU A 403 -30.24 13.90 -51.57
CA GLU A 403 -29.96 14.86 -50.49
C GLU A 403 -29.44 14.13 -49.24
N ASP A 404 -28.29 14.55 -48.75
CA ASP A 404 -27.94 14.70 -47.34
C ASP A 404 -27.42 16.14 -47.22
N GLU A 405 -28.21 17.14 -46.77
CA GLU A 405 -27.72 18.36 -46.08
C GLU A 405 -28.83 19.35 -45.64
N ILE A 406 -28.95 19.52 -44.31
CA ILE A 406 -28.87 20.79 -43.54
C ILE A 406 -29.70 22.04 -43.95
N ASP A 407 -30.53 22.48 -42.99
CA ASP A 407 -30.98 23.85 -42.64
C ASP A 407 -31.08 24.98 -43.68
N LYS A 408 -32.25 25.64 -43.71
CA LYS A 408 -32.36 27.05 -43.26
C LYS A 408 -33.78 27.58 -42.99
N ASN A 409 -33.78 28.62 -42.16
CA ASN A 409 -34.85 29.52 -41.72
C ASN A 409 -35.79 30.03 -42.82
N ILE A 410 -36.95 30.57 -42.40
CA ILE A 410 -37.32 31.98 -42.66
C ILE A 410 -38.32 32.48 -41.60
N ASN A 411 -38.38 33.80 -41.40
CA ASN A 411 -39.01 34.46 -40.25
C ASN A 411 -40.48 34.91 -40.47
N ASP A 412 -41.09 35.38 -39.37
CA ASP A 412 -42.06 36.48 -39.27
C ASP A 412 -43.43 36.40 -39.97
N LEU A 413 -44.51 36.63 -39.20
CA LEU A 413 -45.22 37.93 -39.27
C LEU A 413 -46.29 38.13 -38.16
N LYS A 414 -46.11 39.25 -37.43
CA LYS A 414 -47.04 40.08 -36.61
C LYS A 414 -48.56 39.80 -36.73
N THR A 415 -49.30 39.89 -35.61
CA THR A 415 -50.17 41.05 -35.22
C THR A 415 -51.09 40.70 -34.02
N GLU A 416 -51.54 41.72 -33.28
CA GLU A 416 -52.39 41.68 -32.06
C GLU A 416 -53.89 41.37 -32.33
N VAL A 417 -54.64 40.98 -31.27
CA VAL A 417 -55.79 41.75 -30.69
C VAL A 417 -56.39 40.97 -29.47
N ASN A 418 -57.22 41.65 -28.65
CA ASN A 418 -57.51 41.39 -27.23
C ASN A 418 -59.01 41.08 -26.95
N TYR A 419 -59.37 40.95 -25.65
CA TYR A 419 -60.70 40.84 -24.98
C TYR A 419 -61.14 39.42 -24.55
N LYS A 420 -61.70 39.17 -23.35
CA LYS A 420 -61.91 40.02 -22.14
C LYS A 420 -62.23 39.16 -20.90
N GLU A 421 -62.00 39.69 -19.70
CA GLU A 421 -62.45 39.11 -18.41
C GLU A 421 -63.21 40.17 -17.57
N GLU A 422 -63.97 39.73 -16.56
CA GLU A 422 -64.65 40.58 -15.56
C GLU A 422 -64.32 40.15 -14.11
N GLN A 423 -64.43 41.08 -13.16
CA GLN A 423 -63.94 40.97 -11.78
C GLN A 423 -65.07 40.85 -10.75
N ILE A 424 -64.80 40.23 -9.59
CA ILE A 424 -65.37 40.61 -8.28
C ILE A 424 -64.30 40.43 -7.18
N GLU A 425 -64.14 41.41 -6.28
CA GLU A 425 -63.25 41.37 -5.10
C GLU A 425 -63.96 40.89 -3.82
N CYS A 426 -63.22 40.55 -2.75
CA CYS A 426 -63.62 40.87 -1.36
C CYS A 426 -62.53 40.62 -0.29
N ASP A 427 -61.93 41.71 0.18
CA ASP A 427 -61.57 42.07 1.57
C ASP A 427 -60.76 41.13 2.52
N GLY A 428 -59.93 41.75 3.38
CA GLY A 428 -58.93 41.07 4.22
C GLY A 428 -59.26 41.00 5.73
N ARG A 429 -58.35 40.43 6.55
CA ARG A 429 -58.40 40.52 8.03
C ARG A 429 -57.05 40.24 8.72
N ILE A 430 -56.62 41.17 9.58
CA ILE A 430 -55.49 41.00 10.51
C ILE A 430 -56.03 40.65 11.91
N ARG A 431 -55.51 39.60 12.56
CA ARG A 431 -55.58 39.41 14.02
C ARG A 431 -54.29 38.80 14.59
N ARG A 432 -54.14 38.85 15.92
CA ARG A 432 -52.85 38.78 16.63
C ARG A 432 -52.66 37.49 17.43
N LYS A 433 -51.39 37.09 17.56
CA LYS A 433 -50.67 36.66 18.77
C LYS A 433 -51.52 36.07 19.92
N VAL A 434 -51.30 34.79 20.23
CA VAL A 434 -51.53 34.16 21.54
C VAL A 434 -50.24 33.40 21.93
N ILE A 435 -49.97 33.31 23.23
CA ILE A 435 -48.89 32.54 23.86
C ILE A 435 -49.56 31.68 24.93
N PHE A 436 -49.19 30.41 25.08
CA PHE A 436 -49.30 29.66 26.35
C PHE A 436 -48.16 28.63 26.44
N ASN A 437 -47.91 28.17 27.68
CA ASN A 437 -46.74 27.39 28.07
C ASN A 437 -47.05 25.88 28.18
N ASP A 438 -46.03 25.13 28.61
CA ASP A 438 -46.00 23.72 29.01
C ASP A 438 -46.76 23.43 30.34
N ASP A 439 -46.54 22.20 30.86
CA ASP A 439 -46.91 21.66 32.19
C ASP A 439 -48.43 21.31 32.40
N ASP A 440 -48.85 20.17 32.98
CA ASP A 440 -48.11 18.95 33.40
C ASP A 440 -49.06 17.73 33.69
N ASP A 441 -48.47 16.58 34.06
CA ASP A 441 -48.96 15.46 34.91
C ASP A 441 -50.07 14.43 34.48
N ASP A 442 -49.65 13.14 34.53
CA ASP A 442 -50.20 11.97 35.30
C ASP A 442 -51.63 11.41 35.11
N GLU A 443 -51.96 10.12 35.38
CA GLU A 443 -51.27 8.81 35.58
C GLU A 443 -52.35 7.69 35.31
N MET A 444 -52.17 6.35 35.30
CA MET A 444 -51.87 5.48 36.45
C MET A 444 -51.90 3.96 36.09
N SER A 445 -51.34 3.12 36.98
CA SER A 445 -51.63 1.67 37.23
C SER A 445 -51.20 0.58 36.23
N ASP A 446 -50.78 -0.64 36.62
CA ASP A 446 -50.21 -1.23 37.87
C ASP A 446 -49.68 -2.65 37.48
N ASN A 447 -48.52 -3.18 37.90
CA ASN A 447 -47.89 -3.46 39.22
C ASN A 447 -48.23 -4.83 39.87
N SER A 448 -47.18 -5.62 40.11
CA SER A 448 -46.95 -6.63 41.18
C SER A 448 -45.62 -7.35 40.83
N SER A 449 -44.47 -7.04 41.43
CA SER A 449 -44.04 -7.16 42.83
C SER A 449 -43.74 -8.60 43.27
N ASP A 450 -42.48 -8.86 43.64
CA ASP A 450 -42.09 -9.19 45.02
C ASP A 450 -40.55 -9.28 45.12
N ASP A 451 -40.01 -8.95 46.30
CA ASP A 451 -38.66 -8.39 46.48
C ASP A 451 -37.67 -9.27 47.29
N LEU A 452 -36.54 -8.63 47.64
CA LEU A 452 -35.53 -8.98 48.66
C LEU A 452 -34.40 -9.92 48.19
N GLU A 453 -33.18 -9.42 47.92
CA GLU A 453 -32.17 -8.76 48.78
C GLU A 453 -31.14 -9.76 49.35
N ASN A 454 -29.86 -9.41 49.60
CA ASN A 454 -28.93 -8.46 48.96
C ASN A 454 -27.51 -8.83 49.42
N ASP A 455 -26.46 -8.46 48.67
CA ASP A 455 -25.11 -8.28 49.24
C ASP A 455 -24.27 -7.41 48.28
N SER A 456 -23.84 -6.22 48.75
CA SER A 456 -23.42 -5.12 47.87
C SER A 456 -21.94 -4.75 47.95
N VAL A 457 -21.46 -4.06 46.90
CA VAL A 457 -20.63 -2.86 47.03
C VAL A 457 -21.06 -1.92 45.91
N ASP A 458 -21.59 -0.76 46.28
CA ASP A 458 -22.41 0.07 45.38
C ASP A 458 -21.60 0.96 44.43
N GLU A 459 -22.16 1.22 43.24
CA GLU A 459 -21.74 2.30 42.35
C GLU A 459 -22.57 3.55 42.68
N LEU A 460 -21.91 4.66 43.07
CA LEU A 460 -22.58 5.94 43.32
C LEU A 460 -21.82 7.11 42.67
N GLU A 461 -22.62 7.93 41.99
CA GLU A 461 -22.57 9.40 41.87
C GLU A 461 -21.28 10.09 41.37
N ASP A 462 -21.42 10.66 40.17
CA ASP A 462 -21.20 12.08 39.86
C ASP A 462 -20.05 12.84 40.55
N ASP A 463 -19.04 13.13 39.74
CA ASP A 463 -18.29 14.38 39.86
C ASP A 463 -18.43 15.17 38.54
N LYS A 464 -18.89 16.41 38.63
CA LYS A 464 -19.35 17.20 37.48
C LYS A 464 -18.16 17.64 36.62
N ILE A 465 -18.10 17.18 35.37
CA ILE A 465 -17.23 17.80 34.35
C ILE A 465 -17.95 19.05 33.86
N PRO A 466 -17.35 20.26 33.96
CA PRO A 466 -18.01 21.49 33.54
C PRO A 466 -18.19 21.52 32.02
N GLU A 467 -19.39 21.87 31.56
CA GLU A 467 -19.58 22.35 30.20
C GLU A 467 -18.85 23.68 30.05
N LEU A 468 -17.77 23.70 29.26
CA LEU A 468 -17.18 24.95 28.81
C LEU A 468 -18.10 25.54 27.75
N GLU A 469 -18.76 26.64 28.11
CA GLU A 469 -19.67 27.40 27.26
C GLU A 469 -18.98 27.71 25.92
N LYS A 470 -19.59 27.27 24.82
CA LYS A 470 -19.17 27.71 23.48
C LYS A 470 -19.85 29.03 23.18
N ASP A 471 -19.05 30.09 23.09
CA ASP A 471 -19.49 31.43 22.71
C ASP A 471 -20.37 31.42 21.44
N ASN A 472 -21.68 31.55 21.64
CA ASN A 472 -22.67 31.61 20.56
C ASN A 472 -22.52 32.87 19.68
N ASN A 473 -21.65 33.81 20.07
CA ASN A 473 -21.31 35.03 19.35
C ASN A 473 -20.74 34.78 17.94
N VAL A 474 -19.98 33.70 17.71
CA VAL A 474 -19.41 33.41 16.39
C VAL A 474 -20.54 33.08 15.39
N HIS A 475 -21.51 32.26 15.81
CA HIS A 475 -22.61 31.87 14.93
C HIS A 475 -23.58 33.03 14.64
N MET A 476 -23.76 33.95 15.60
CA MET A 476 -24.50 35.20 15.40
C MET A 476 -23.78 36.15 14.43
N LYS A 477 -22.47 36.38 14.58
CA LYS A 477 -21.69 37.23 13.65
C LYS A 477 -21.73 36.69 12.22
N ILE A 478 -21.51 35.40 12.02
CA ILE A 478 -21.62 34.76 10.69
C ILE A 478 -23.04 34.91 10.11
N LYS A 479 -24.08 34.69 10.92
CA LYS A 479 -25.48 34.80 10.47
C LYS A 479 -25.88 36.23 10.11
N ASN A 480 -25.32 37.24 10.79
CA ASN A 480 -25.55 38.65 10.46
C ASN A 480 -24.84 39.05 9.16
N VAL A 481 -23.56 38.69 8.98
CA VAL A 481 -22.83 38.93 7.71
C VAL A 481 -23.51 38.21 6.54
N LEU A 482 -23.98 36.98 6.74
CA LEU A 482 -24.73 36.23 5.71
C LEU A 482 -26.08 36.89 5.39
N ASN A 483 -26.74 37.53 6.36
CA ASN A 483 -27.96 38.30 6.14
C ASN A 483 -27.70 39.63 5.39
N GLU A 484 -26.59 40.31 5.65
CA GLU A 484 -26.19 41.53 4.91
C GLU A 484 -25.79 41.24 3.45
N LEU A 485 -25.24 40.05 3.18
CA LEU A 485 -25.02 39.55 1.83
C LEU A 485 -26.35 39.14 1.17
N SER A 486 -27.20 38.38 1.88
CA SER A 486 -28.51 37.94 1.38
C SER A 486 -29.46 39.09 1.04
N SER A 487 -29.44 40.18 1.81
CA SER A 487 -30.27 41.37 1.55
C SER A 487 -29.77 42.18 0.34
N LYS A 488 -28.47 42.18 0.05
CA LYS A 488 -27.89 42.77 -1.17
C LYS A 488 -28.20 41.95 -2.43
N GLU A 489 -28.29 40.62 -2.33
CA GLU A 489 -28.70 39.78 -3.48
C GLU A 489 -30.19 39.84 -3.80
N LYS A 490 -31.07 39.92 -2.79
CA LYS A 490 -32.53 39.82 -3.00
C LYS A 490 -33.10 40.97 -3.83
N ASN A 491 -32.50 42.17 -3.78
CA ASN A 491 -32.89 43.30 -4.64
C ASN A 491 -32.44 43.17 -6.12
N LYS A 492 -31.84 42.04 -6.52
CA LYS A 492 -31.43 41.75 -7.92
C LYS A 492 -32.13 40.53 -8.54
N ARG A 493 -33.15 39.94 -7.91
CA ARG A 493 -33.87 38.76 -8.42
C ARG A 493 -35.41 38.90 -8.35
N ASN A 494 -35.94 39.93 -9.01
CA ASN A 494 -37.27 39.89 -9.62
C ASN A 494 -37.09 40.11 -11.13
N LEU A 495 -37.95 39.47 -11.94
CA LEU A 495 -37.84 39.34 -13.40
C LEU A 495 -36.68 38.44 -13.88
N ILE A 496 -36.97 37.15 -13.96
CA ILE A 496 -36.43 36.24 -14.99
C ILE A 496 -37.65 35.72 -15.76
N ILE A 497 -37.63 35.86 -17.08
CA ILE A 497 -38.39 35.05 -18.04
C ILE A 497 -37.38 34.61 -19.11
N GLU A 498 -37.63 33.47 -19.76
CA GLU A 498 -36.65 32.67 -20.50
C GLU A 498 -36.28 33.23 -21.89
N PRO A 499 -35.17 32.77 -22.50
CA PRO A 499 -34.57 33.40 -23.68
C PRO A 499 -34.97 32.74 -25.01
N GLU A 500 -34.87 33.46 -26.13
CA GLU A 500 -34.69 32.79 -27.44
C GLU A 500 -34.06 33.63 -28.58
N SER A 501 -33.38 32.93 -29.48
CA SER A 501 -33.03 33.27 -30.88
C SER A 501 -32.05 34.42 -31.23
N ARG A 502 -30.85 33.99 -31.65
CA ARG A 502 -30.12 34.29 -32.91
C ARG A 502 -29.81 35.72 -33.42
N ASN A 503 -28.54 35.81 -33.85
CA ASN A 503 -27.96 36.55 -34.99
C ASN A 503 -27.85 38.08 -34.93
N GLY A 504 -26.77 38.58 -35.54
CA GLY A 504 -26.52 39.99 -35.81
C GLY A 504 -25.72 40.20 -37.09
N SER A 505 -25.84 41.40 -37.63
CA SER A 505 -25.16 42.00 -38.78
C SER A 505 -25.70 43.44 -38.89
N ASP A 506 -25.03 44.44 -39.44
CA ASP A 506 -23.60 44.68 -39.75
C ASP A 506 -23.43 46.21 -39.92
N SER A 507 -22.17 46.67 -40.00
CA SER A 507 -21.78 47.97 -40.61
C SER A 507 -22.31 49.28 -39.94
N GLU A 508 -21.75 50.49 -40.14
CA GLU A 508 -20.46 50.94 -40.68
C GLU A 508 -20.21 52.41 -40.25
N ASN A 509 -18.94 52.84 -40.18
CA ASN A 509 -18.43 54.21 -40.45
C ASN A 509 -19.01 55.45 -39.68
N SER A 510 -18.36 56.61 -39.56
CA SER A 510 -16.93 56.98 -39.55
C SER A 510 -16.78 58.50 -39.24
N SER A 511 -15.88 58.93 -38.34
CA SER A 511 -15.23 60.27 -38.30
C SER A 511 -16.14 61.54 -38.15
N ILE A 512 -15.71 62.75 -37.74
CA ILE A 512 -14.47 63.25 -37.11
C ILE A 512 -14.79 64.47 -36.21
N GLU A 513 -13.76 64.98 -35.51
CA GLU A 513 -13.72 66.07 -34.53
C GLU A 513 -14.48 67.39 -34.83
N SER A 514 -14.95 68.04 -33.77
CA SER A 514 -14.53 69.41 -33.40
C SER A 514 -14.94 69.71 -31.95
N ALA A 515 -14.28 70.68 -31.30
CA ALA A 515 -14.55 71.05 -29.91
C ALA A 515 -14.54 72.57 -29.73
N GLU A 516 -15.61 73.13 -29.18
CA GLU A 516 -15.70 74.50 -28.67
C GLU A 516 -16.76 74.56 -27.55
N SER A 517 -16.76 75.62 -26.74
CA SER A 517 -17.52 75.69 -25.48
C SER A 517 -18.38 76.94 -25.40
N ASP A 518 -19.66 76.79 -25.01
CA ASP A 518 -20.13 77.38 -23.75
C ASP A 518 -21.53 76.89 -23.31
N SER A 519 -21.83 77.15 -22.04
CA SER A 519 -23.05 76.92 -21.24
C SER A 519 -24.40 76.67 -21.93
N GLU A 520 -25.10 75.60 -21.51
CA GLU A 520 -26.26 75.66 -20.59
C GLU A 520 -26.57 74.25 -20.01
N ASP A 521 -27.46 74.13 -19.02
CA ASP A 521 -27.62 72.93 -18.16
C ASP A 521 -28.33 71.73 -18.82
N GLU A 522 -27.77 70.51 -18.72
CA GLU A 522 -28.52 69.25 -18.87
C GLU A 522 -27.86 68.04 -18.17
N ASP A 523 -28.64 66.97 -17.92
CA ASP A 523 -28.38 66.01 -16.83
C ASP A 523 -27.44 64.81 -17.12
N ILE A 524 -26.81 64.37 -16.03
CA ILE A 524 -26.12 63.10 -15.71
C ILE A 524 -26.15 61.99 -16.80
N LYS A 525 -25.01 61.75 -17.48
CA LYS A 525 -24.80 60.57 -18.36
C LYS A 525 -23.77 59.53 -17.89
N TRP A 526 -22.97 59.79 -16.86
CA TRP A 526 -21.89 58.86 -16.42
C TRP A 526 -22.40 57.55 -15.77
N LYS A 527 -23.66 57.51 -15.36
CA LYS A 527 -24.30 56.32 -14.77
C LYS A 527 -24.87 55.37 -15.83
N ASP A 528 -25.16 55.87 -17.03
CA ASP A 528 -25.65 55.04 -18.12
C ASP A 528 -24.56 54.08 -18.58
N ASN A 529 -24.99 52.85 -18.85
CA ASN A 529 -24.10 51.70 -19.06
C ASN A 529 -23.12 51.40 -17.90
N LEU A 530 -23.20 52.00 -16.70
CA LEU A 530 -22.34 51.60 -15.57
C LEU A 530 -22.52 50.11 -15.21
N ALA A 531 -23.74 49.59 -15.32
CA ALA A 531 -24.04 48.17 -15.16
C ALA A 531 -23.37 47.31 -16.26
N LYS A 532 -23.45 47.73 -17.53
CA LYS A 532 -22.76 47.03 -18.65
C LYS A 532 -21.23 47.14 -18.53
N LYS A 533 -20.69 48.29 -18.08
CA LYS A 533 -19.26 48.50 -17.87
C LYS A 533 -18.73 47.68 -16.70
N ALA A 534 -19.53 47.48 -15.65
CA ALA A 534 -19.22 46.56 -14.56
C ALA A 534 -19.40 45.08 -14.95
N GLN A 535 -20.37 44.75 -15.81
CA GLN A 535 -20.55 43.41 -16.37
C GLN A 535 -19.41 43.04 -17.32
N ASN A 536 -19.03 43.93 -18.25
CA ASN A 536 -17.88 43.77 -19.12
C ASN A 536 -16.61 43.70 -18.27
N ALA A 537 -16.33 44.65 -17.37
CA ALA A 537 -15.17 44.54 -16.48
C ALA A 537 -15.18 43.33 -15.52
N PHE A 538 -16.30 42.59 -15.40
CA PHE A 538 -16.39 41.30 -14.71
C PHE A 538 -16.13 40.11 -15.66
N LEU A 539 -16.67 40.15 -16.88
CA LEU A 539 -16.38 39.19 -17.96
C LEU A 539 -14.93 39.29 -18.43
N ASP A 540 -14.43 40.50 -18.66
CA ASP A 540 -13.04 40.85 -18.95
C ASP A 540 -12.11 40.39 -17.80
N ARG A 541 -12.57 40.48 -16.54
CA ARG A 541 -11.83 39.88 -15.42
C ARG A 541 -11.84 38.36 -15.45
N ILE A 542 -12.93 37.72 -15.87
CA ILE A 542 -13.03 36.26 -16.01
C ILE A 542 -12.18 35.75 -17.19
N SER A 543 -12.07 36.50 -18.29
CA SER A 543 -11.18 36.18 -19.41
C SER A 543 -9.71 36.49 -19.10
N CYS A 544 -9.42 37.60 -18.44
CA CYS A 544 -8.06 37.97 -18.01
C CYS A 544 -7.59 37.20 -16.77
N THR A 545 -8.46 36.51 -16.03
CA THR A 545 -8.06 35.35 -15.21
C THR A 545 -7.77 34.17 -16.13
N GLU A 546 -6.70 34.30 -16.92
CA GLU A 546 -6.14 33.23 -17.74
C GLU A 546 -5.85 32.05 -16.81
N ASN A 547 -6.68 31.00 -16.89
CA ASN A 547 -6.47 29.80 -16.10
C ASN A 547 -5.18 29.15 -16.59
N LEU A 548 -4.09 29.33 -15.83
CA LEU A 548 -2.74 28.91 -16.22
C LEU A 548 -2.66 27.39 -16.43
N MET A 549 -3.50 26.60 -15.74
CA MET A 549 -3.65 25.16 -16.03
C MET A 549 -4.32 24.92 -17.39
N LYS A 550 -5.31 25.73 -17.79
CA LYS A 550 -5.87 25.67 -19.15
C LYS A 550 -4.83 26.12 -20.18
N MET A 551 -4.06 27.18 -19.94
CA MET A 551 -2.99 27.63 -20.84
C MET A 551 -1.95 26.53 -21.07
N VAL A 552 -1.45 25.88 -20.01
CA VAL A 552 -0.38 24.88 -20.09
C VAL A 552 -0.86 23.52 -20.62
N TYR A 553 -2.11 23.11 -20.34
CA TYR A 553 -2.61 21.77 -20.69
C TYR A 553 -3.74 21.74 -21.73
N SER A 554 -4.26 22.88 -22.19
CA SER A 554 -5.06 22.88 -23.42
C SER A 554 -4.15 22.59 -24.61
N VAL A 555 -4.62 21.74 -25.51
CA VAL A 555 -3.96 21.55 -26.81
C VAL A 555 -4.20 22.83 -27.59
N PHE A 556 -3.22 23.73 -27.62
CA PHE A 556 -3.20 24.83 -28.58
C PHE A 556 -3.16 24.23 -29.99
N ASP A 557 -4.31 24.23 -30.67
CA ASP A 557 -4.36 23.96 -32.10
C ASP A 557 -3.64 25.13 -32.79
N THR A 558 -2.40 24.90 -33.24
CA THR A 558 -1.46 25.93 -33.74
C THR A 558 -1.86 26.56 -35.08
N LYS A 559 -3.15 26.47 -35.44
CA LYS A 559 -3.75 26.89 -36.70
C LYS A 559 -4.47 28.24 -36.59
N GLU A 560 -5.02 28.58 -35.41
CA GLU A 560 -5.91 29.76 -35.27
C GLU A 560 -5.19 31.11 -35.18
N LYS A 561 -3.84 31.14 -35.11
CA LYS A 561 -3.04 32.39 -35.16
C LYS A 561 -2.67 32.86 -36.59
N HIS A 562 -3.34 32.36 -37.63
CA HIS A 562 -3.07 32.70 -39.04
C HIS A 562 -4.30 33.22 -39.83
N VAL A 563 -5.11 34.05 -39.17
CA VAL A 563 -6.28 34.78 -39.71
C VAL A 563 -6.29 36.15 -39.01
N ASP A 564 -6.20 37.33 -39.64
CA ASP A 564 -5.96 37.68 -41.05
C ASP A 564 -4.88 38.77 -41.17
N LYS A 565 -4.16 38.82 -42.30
CA LYS A 565 -3.25 39.93 -42.66
C LYS A 565 -3.18 40.18 -44.19
N THR A 566 -4.34 40.46 -44.77
CA THR A 566 -4.53 41.05 -46.11
C THR A 566 -5.84 41.83 -46.12
N SER A 567 -5.99 43.00 -46.74
CA SER A 567 -5.04 44.02 -47.20
C SER A 567 -5.88 45.10 -47.89
N ASP A 568 -5.83 46.35 -47.43
CA ASP A 568 -6.23 47.49 -48.26
C ASP A 568 -5.37 48.70 -47.90
N HIS A 569 -4.97 49.43 -48.92
CA HIS A 569 -4.16 50.65 -48.87
C HIS A 569 -4.85 51.66 -49.78
N GLU A 570 -5.29 52.79 -49.23
CA GLU A 570 -5.35 54.03 -50.00
C GLU A 570 -5.13 55.22 -49.05
N ASP A 571 -4.36 56.17 -49.57
CA ASP A 571 -3.72 57.30 -48.89
C ASP A 571 -4.77 58.37 -48.44
N ASP A 572 -4.47 59.41 -47.64
CA ASP A 572 -3.17 60.04 -47.35
C ASP A 572 -3.22 60.94 -46.08
N ILE A 573 -2.05 61.33 -45.57
CA ILE A 573 -1.77 62.46 -44.63
C ILE A 573 -2.67 62.60 -43.37
N ASP A 574 -2.25 62.03 -42.23
CA ASP A 574 -1.97 62.82 -41.02
C ASP A 574 -0.98 62.11 -40.07
N GLU A 575 0.31 62.44 -40.17
CA GLU A 575 1.40 61.68 -39.53
C GLU A 575 2.17 62.50 -38.48
N LEU A 576 1.72 62.49 -37.21
CA LEU A 576 2.64 62.75 -36.09
C LEU A 576 2.24 62.19 -34.72
N LEU A 577 0.97 62.30 -34.30
CA LEU A 577 0.58 62.11 -32.90
C LEU A 577 0.24 60.66 -32.50
N THR A 578 -0.32 59.86 -33.41
CA THR A 578 -0.76 58.48 -33.11
C THR A 578 0.39 57.48 -32.95
N LYS A 579 1.55 57.73 -33.58
CA LYS A 579 2.72 56.83 -33.61
C LYS A 579 3.44 56.62 -32.26
N LYS A 580 2.99 57.21 -31.15
CA LYS A 580 3.51 56.89 -29.80
C LYS A 580 2.80 55.69 -29.18
N VAL A 581 1.47 55.74 -29.08
CA VAL A 581 0.66 54.71 -28.41
C VAL A 581 0.80 53.36 -29.12
N THR A 582 0.79 53.36 -30.47
CA THR A 582 1.01 52.14 -31.25
C THR A 582 2.40 51.56 -31.05
N ARG A 583 3.47 52.39 -31.02
CA ARG A 583 4.84 51.92 -30.75
C ARG A 583 5.05 51.40 -29.33
N GLU A 584 4.32 51.93 -28.34
CA GLU A 584 4.36 51.42 -26.97
C GLU A 584 3.63 50.07 -26.88
N GLN A 585 2.51 49.91 -27.57
CA GLN A 585 1.81 48.62 -27.70
C GLN A 585 2.63 47.58 -28.51
N GLU A 586 3.25 47.97 -29.63
CA GLU A 586 4.17 47.12 -30.41
C GLU A 586 5.39 46.69 -29.59
N LYS A 587 5.95 47.58 -28.75
CA LYS A 587 7.04 47.22 -27.82
C LYS A 587 6.59 46.21 -26.79
N ILE A 588 5.42 46.40 -26.18
CA ILE A 588 4.85 45.45 -25.20
C ILE A 588 4.55 44.10 -25.87
N LEU A 589 4.12 44.10 -27.13
CA LEU A 589 3.92 42.89 -27.93
C LEU A 589 5.26 42.20 -28.23
N LEU A 590 6.28 42.94 -28.67
CA LEU A 590 7.63 42.43 -28.91
C LEU A 590 8.30 41.94 -27.61
N GLU A 591 8.04 42.56 -26.46
CA GLU A 591 8.52 42.07 -25.17
C GLU A 591 7.79 40.78 -24.76
N LYS A 592 6.49 40.64 -25.04
CA LYS A 592 5.79 39.35 -24.91
C LYS A 592 6.37 38.29 -25.85
N ASP A 593 6.50 38.57 -27.14
CA ASP A 593 7.04 37.64 -28.13
C ASP A 593 8.50 37.21 -27.81
N ASN A 594 9.29 38.08 -27.18
CA ASN A 594 10.64 37.74 -26.67
C ASN A 594 10.61 36.93 -25.35
N MET A 595 9.55 37.03 -24.55
CA MET A 595 9.36 36.21 -23.33
C MET A 595 8.73 34.85 -23.64
N ASP A 596 7.93 34.74 -24.71
CA ASP A 596 7.35 33.50 -25.23
C ASP A 596 8.36 32.66 -26.07
N LEU A 597 9.62 33.09 -26.15
CA LEU A 597 10.69 32.33 -26.81
C LEU A 597 10.99 31.01 -26.09
N VAL A 598 10.64 29.91 -26.77
CA VAL A 598 10.71 28.51 -26.31
C VAL A 598 11.98 28.18 -25.50
N GLU A 599 11.77 27.48 -24.38
CA GLU A 599 12.80 27.03 -23.44
C GLU A 599 14.06 26.46 -24.12
N SER A 600 15.14 27.24 -24.12
CA SER A 600 16.50 26.72 -24.24
C SER A 600 17.15 26.70 -22.84
N SER A 601 18.18 25.89 -22.64
CA SER A 601 18.82 25.68 -21.33
C SER A 601 19.72 26.85 -20.89
N LEU A 602 19.28 28.08 -21.10
CA LEU A 602 19.93 29.34 -20.76
C LEU A 602 19.10 30.06 -19.69
N MET A 603 19.65 30.17 -18.48
CA MET A 603 18.99 30.80 -17.31
C MET A 603 18.62 32.28 -17.50
N PHE A 604 19.14 32.94 -18.54
CA PHE A 604 18.79 34.31 -18.92
C PHE A 604 18.85 34.46 -20.45
N PRO A 605 17.83 35.04 -21.12
CA PRO A 605 17.93 35.42 -22.52
C PRO A 605 18.97 36.53 -22.71
N TRP A 606 19.78 36.47 -23.76
CA TRP A 606 20.96 37.34 -23.91
C TRP A 606 20.64 38.82 -24.19
N ASN A 607 19.36 39.18 -24.36
CA ASN A 607 18.88 40.54 -24.66
C ASN A 607 17.83 41.09 -23.68
N THR A 608 17.50 40.39 -22.57
CA THR A 608 16.61 41.01 -21.56
C THR A 608 17.32 42.18 -20.89
N ALA A 609 16.75 43.38 -20.98
CA ALA A 609 17.27 44.54 -20.26
C ALA A 609 17.24 44.28 -18.75
N THR A 610 18.42 44.26 -18.12
CA THR A 610 18.54 44.14 -16.67
C THR A 610 17.92 45.37 -16.02
N LYS A 611 16.78 45.21 -15.33
CA LYS A 611 16.14 46.30 -14.58
C LYS A 611 17.14 46.88 -13.58
N ASP A 612 17.27 48.20 -13.56
CA ASP A 612 18.10 48.89 -12.57
C ASP A 612 17.40 48.86 -11.19
N TRP A 613 17.72 47.82 -10.42
CA TRP A 613 17.31 47.65 -9.01
C TRP A 613 17.93 48.70 -8.06
N THR A 614 18.74 49.60 -8.60
CA THR A 614 19.24 50.82 -7.96
C THR A 614 18.19 51.94 -7.93
N SER A 615 17.21 51.94 -8.85
CA SER A 615 16.09 52.90 -8.85
C SER A 615 15.17 52.69 -7.65
N GLU A 616 14.62 53.78 -7.11
CA GLU A 616 13.76 53.77 -5.92
C GLU A 616 12.39 53.14 -6.22
N GLU A 617 11.81 53.46 -7.38
CA GLU A 617 10.57 52.82 -7.90
C GLU A 617 10.70 51.29 -7.98
N ASN A 618 11.85 50.78 -8.46
CA ASN A 618 12.11 49.34 -8.53
C ASN A 618 12.37 48.70 -7.16
N LYS A 619 12.82 49.46 -6.16
CA LYS A 619 13.01 48.97 -4.79
C LYS A 619 11.67 48.82 -4.08
N GLU A 620 10.77 49.81 -4.18
CA GLU A 620 9.45 49.75 -3.52
C GLU A 620 8.65 48.50 -3.94
N LEU A 621 8.71 48.13 -5.23
CA LEU A 621 8.10 46.91 -5.76
C LEU A 621 8.62 45.61 -5.13
N ILE A 622 9.85 45.59 -4.60
CA ILE A 622 10.47 44.39 -4.00
C ILE A 622 10.64 44.47 -2.48
N VAL A 623 10.38 45.62 -1.84
CA VAL A 623 10.46 45.78 -0.36
C VAL A 623 9.60 44.73 0.36
N ASN A 624 8.41 44.41 -0.17
CA ASN A 624 7.52 43.38 0.39
C ASN A 624 7.99 41.94 0.14
N CYS A 625 8.99 41.70 -0.71
CA CYS A 625 9.66 40.40 -0.87
C CYS A 625 10.87 40.24 0.08
N PHE A 626 11.36 41.35 0.67
CA PHE A 626 12.39 41.33 1.70
C PHE A 626 11.77 41.40 3.10
N VAL A 627 12.61 41.19 4.12
CA VAL A 627 12.21 41.14 5.54
C VAL A 627 11.96 42.54 6.13
N THR A 628 11.77 43.55 5.27
CA THR A 628 11.51 44.95 5.64
C THR A 628 10.12 45.43 5.24
N GLY A 629 9.33 44.61 4.52
CA GLY A 629 8.00 44.95 4.05
C GLY A 629 6.87 44.19 4.75
N LYS A 630 5.64 44.57 4.39
CA LYS A 630 4.41 44.00 4.99
C LYS A 630 3.94 42.82 4.16
N TRP A 631 3.97 41.63 4.75
CA TRP A 631 3.56 40.39 4.08
C TRP A 631 2.04 40.17 4.18
N LYS A 632 1.40 40.75 5.20
CA LYS A 632 -0.04 40.97 5.33
C LYS A 632 -0.27 42.27 6.11
N ASP A 633 -1.49 42.81 6.10
CA ASP A 633 -1.88 43.98 6.92
C ASP A 633 -1.64 43.78 8.44
N SER A 634 -1.55 42.51 8.89
CA SER A 634 -1.29 42.12 10.29
C SER A 634 0.12 41.58 10.55
N GLU A 635 1.01 41.55 9.54
CA GLU A 635 2.32 40.89 9.60
C GLU A 635 3.39 41.76 8.93
N ASP A 636 4.06 42.59 9.73
CA ASP A 636 5.17 43.44 9.31
C ASP A 636 6.50 42.73 9.58
N ALA A 637 7.25 42.40 8.53
CA ALA A 637 8.48 41.63 8.66
C ALA A 637 9.60 42.42 9.39
N SER A 638 9.53 43.76 9.35
CA SER A 638 10.48 44.62 10.06
C SER A 638 10.36 44.54 11.58
N GLU A 639 9.19 44.15 12.10
CA GLU A 639 8.98 43.89 13.53
C GLU A 639 9.38 42.47 13.92
N LEU A 640 9.32 41.51 12.99
CA LEU A 640 9.83 40.14 13.22
C LEU A 640 11.36 40.12 13.30
N LEU A 641 12.07 40.83 12.40
CA LEU A 641 13.54 40.91 12.49
C LEU A 641 14.01 41.58 13.79
N ARG A 642 13.29 42.61 14.27
CA ARG A 642 13.57 43.25 15.57
C ARG A 642 13.29 42.37 16.78
N LEU A 643 12.58 41.25 16.61
CA LEU A 643 12.43 40.24 17.66
C LEU A 643 13.59 39.24 17.61
N ASP A 644 13.98 38.76 16.43
CA ASP A 644 15.15 37.89 16.25
C ASP A 644 16.45 38.60 16.70
N ASP A 645 16.68 39.85 16.26
CA ASP A 645 17.84 40.69 16.67
C ASP A 645 17.86 40.98 18.19
N ALA A 646 16.73 40.84 18.90
CA ALA A 646 16.64 41.03 20.34
C ALA A 646 16.95 39.75 21.13
N GLU A 647 16.81 38.56 20.54
CA GLU A 647 17.16 37.28 21.21
C GLU A 647 18.68 37.08 21.33
N ASP A 648 19.49 37.74 20.49
CA ASP A 648 20.97 37.67 20.49
C ASP A 648 21.66 38.70 21.43
N LEU A 649 20.90 39.54 22.17
CA LEU A 649 21.45 40.63 23.00
C LEU A 649 21.46 40.39 24.52
N ASP A 650 20.85 39.30 25.01
CA ASP A 650 20.56 39.07 26.43
C ASP A 650 21.77 38.63 27.31
N ASP A 651 22.97 38.48 26.73
CA ASP A 651 24.16 37.90 27.40
C ASP A 651 25.27 38.94 27.76
N MET A 652 25.06 40.24 27.51
CA MET A 652 26.05 41.32 27.74
C MET A 652 25.45 42.66 28.22
N ASN A 653 24.93 42.72 29.46
CA ASN A 653 25.11 43.84 30.42
C ASN A 653 24.25 43.62 31.68
N SER A 654 24.84 43.04 32.73
CA SER A 654 24.17 42.84 34.03
C SER A 654 24.80 43.68 35.15
N ASP A 655 24.98 44.98 34.90
CA ASP A 655 25.26 45.97 35.95
C ASP A 655 23.90 46.57 36.38
N LEU A 656 23.32 46.19 37.52
CA LEU A 656 23.77 46.45 38.89
C LEU A 656 23.56 47.93 39.28
N ASP A 657 22.30 48.27 39.50
CA ASP A 657 21.85 48.99 40.71
C ASP A 657 20.34 48.71 40.88
N GLY A 658 19.82 48.82 42.11
CA GLY A 658 18.42 48.50 42.41
C GLY A 658 17.85 49.38 43.53
N ASP A 659 16.73 50.06 43.23
CA ASP A 659 16.06 50.96 44.16
C ASP A 659 15.56 50.21 45.40
N PHE A 660 16.06 50.60 46.58
CA PHE A 660 15.86 49.88 47.84
C PHE A 660 14.81 50.59 48.71
N GLU A 661 13.61 50.01 48.82
CA GLU A 661 12.59 50.45 49.80
C GLU A 661 12.86 49.82 51.18
N ASP A 662 13.27 50.65 52.15
CA ASP A 662 13.42 50.20 53.55
C ASP A 662 12.05 50.11 54.24
N LEU A 663 11.58 48.87 54.40
CA LEU A 663 10.19 48.49 54.69
C LEU A 663 9.77 48.69 56.16
N GLU A 664 10.50 49.51 56.92
CA GLU A 664 10.21 49.85 58.32
C GLU A 664 10.20 51.38 58.61
N THR A 665 10.49 52.24 57.60
CA THR A 665 10.42 53.72 57.73
C THR A 665 9.79 54.46 56.54
N GLY A 666 9.88 53.94 55.31
CA GLY A 666 8.99 54.35 54.21
C GLY A 666 9.26 55.68 53.48
N GLU A 667 10.46 56.28 53.60
CA GLU A 667 10.87 57.43 52.76
C GLU A 667 11.69 57.00 51.53
N LYS A 668 11.40 57.55 50.35
CA LYS A 668 12.15 57.31 49.10
C LYS A 668 13.14 58.45 48.82
N HIS A 669 14.43 58.14 48.80
CA HIS A 669 15.48 59.07 48.36
C HIS A 669 15.67 59.04 46.84
N VAL A 670 15.01 59.97 46.13
CA VAL A 670 15.31 60.22 44.70
C VAL A 670 16.59 61.06 44.61
N SER A 671 17.63 60.53 43.97
CA SER A 671 18.83 61.33 43.67
C SER A 671 18.64 62.12 42.37
N THR A 672 18.92 63.41 42.40
CA THR A 672 18.95 64.28 41.20
C THR A 672 20.19 65.16 41.23
N LYS A 673 20.94 65.16 40.11
CA LYS A 673 21.83 66.26 39.71
C LYS A 673 22.22 66.15 38.25
N SER A 674 22.26 67.32 37.61
CA SER A 674 22.80 67.59 36.28
C SER A 674 24.34 67.75 36.37
N ASP A 675 25.14 67.99 35.32
CA ASP A 675 24.89 68.73 34.07
C ASP A 675 25.94 68.40 32.97
N VAL A 676 25.90 69.14 31.85
CA VAL A 676 26.98 69.41 30.86
C VAL A 676 27.01 68.60 29.55
N ASN A 677 26.31 69.17 28.55
CA ASN A 677 26.71 69.40 27.13
C ASN A 677 27.08 68.25 26.16
N ALA A 678 26.83 68.34 24.84
CA ALA A 678 25.88 69.16 24.04
C ALA A 678 25.95 68.75 22.54
N ALA A 679 24.80 68.69 21.84
CA ALA A 679 24.68 68.93 20.39
C ALA A 679 23.19 69.07 19.95
N SER A 680 22.93 69.92 18.95
CA SER A 680 21.64 70.12 18.28
C SER A 680 21.20 68.93 17.41
N GLY A 681 19.91 68.61 17.19
CA GLY A 681 18.68 69.17 17.75
C GLY A 681 17.82 69.97 16.76
N GLU A 682 16.59 69.50 16.47
CA GLU A 682 15.49 70.33 16.01
C GLU A 682 14.18 69.85 16.66
N LYS A 683 13.50 70.72 17.42
CA LYS A 683 12.18 70.44 18.01
C LYS A 683 11.10 71.13 17.17
N ARG A 684 10.21 70.35 16.55
CA ARG A 684 8.82 70.79 16.35
C ARG A 684 7.98 70.30 17.53
N LYS A 685 6.87 70.98 17.79
CA LYS A 685 6.11 70.84 19.03
C LYS A 685 5.41 69.49 19.12
N ARG A 686 5.33 68.96 20.34
CA ARG A 686 4.21 68.13 20.78
C ARG A 686 3.18 69.09 21.37
N ASP A 687 2.02 69.15 20.74
CA ASP A 687 0.77 69.64 21.30
C ASP A 687 -0.23 68.49 21.02
N GLU A 688 -0.86 67.96 22.07
CA GLU A 688 -1.77 66.78 22.08
C GLU A 688 -1.13 65.39 21.79
N ASP A 689 -1.44 64.42 22.68
CA ASP A 689 -1.66 62.98 22.46
C ASP A 689 -1.46 62.18 23.78
N GLU A 690 -2.48 62.20 24.65
CA GLU A 690 -2.60 61.22 25.76
C GLU A 690 -3.06 59.83 25.25
N VAL A 691 -3.39 59.73 23.95
CA VAL A 691 -3.87 58.51 23.27
C VAL A 691 -2.72 57.52 23.01
N ASP A 692 -1.51 58.03 22.71
CA ASP A 692 -0.34 57.20 22.40
C ASP A 692 0.08 56.31 23.59
N GLU A 693 -0.05 56.78 24.84
CA GLU A 693 0.31 55.98 26.02
C GLU A 693 -0.64 54.80 26.27
N GLU A 694 -1.86 54.83 25.74
CA GLU A 694 -2.76 53.67 25.75
C GLU A 694 -2.51 52.77 24.53
N ALA A 695 -2.24 53.35 23.36
CA ALA A 695 -1.89 52.60 22.14
C ALA A 695 -0.59 51.80 22.28
N ASP A 696 0.49 52.39 22.81
CA ASP A 696 1.76 51.69 23.08
C ASP A 696 1.60 50.60 24.15
N ARG A 697 0.72 50.84 25.14
CA ARG A 697 0.43 49.90 26.22
C ARG A 697 -0.40 48.71 25.74
N GLU A 698 -1.35 48.95 24.83
CA GLU A 698 -2.10 47.90 24.13
C GLU A 698 -1.21 47.15 23.12
N ALA A 699 -0.33 47.83 22.39
CA ALA A 699 0.67 47.20 21.53
C ALA A 699 1.66 46.32 22.32
N LEU A 700 2.10 46.76 23.51
CA LEU A 700 2.89 45.96 24.44
C LEU A 700 2.10 44.78 25.03
N ALA A 701 0.80 44.94 25.27
CA ALA A 701 -0.07 43.85 25.71
C ALA A 701 -0.30 42.81 24.59
N GLU A 702 -0.55 43.25 23.36
CA GLU A 702 -0.59 42.44 22.13
C GLU A 702 0.73 41.69 21.93
N LYS A 703 1.88 42.36 22.03
CA LYS A 703 3.21 41.74 21.92
C LYS A 703 3.42 40.69 23.00
N LYS A 704 3.10 40.98 24.26
CA LYS A 704 3.16 40.00 25.37
C LYS A 704 2.17 38.84 25.18
N ARG A 705 0.99 39.07 24.62
CA ARG A 705 0.01 38.01 24.30
C ARG A 705 0.53 37.10 23.18
N LYS A 706 1.00 37.68 22.06
CA LYS A 706 1.61 36.96 20.93
C LYS A 706 2.86 36.18 21.34
N LEU A 707 3.72 36.74 22.20
CA LEU A 707 4.90 36.04 22.73
C LEU A 707 4.49 34.87 23.64
N LYS A 708 3.45 35.04 24.47
CA LYS A 708 2.92 33.98 25.33
C LYS A 708 2.16 32.89 24.55
N GLU A 709 1.47 33.26 23.47
CA GLU A 709 0.86 32.32 22.51
C GLU A 709 1.96 31.50 21.79
N LYS A 710 3.04 32.15 21.30
CA LYS A 710 4.23 31.46 20.78
C LYS A 710 4.83 30.50 21.82
N PHE A 711 5.17 30.99 23.01
CA PHE A 711 5.79 30.21 24.09
C PHE A 711 4.95 29.01 24.51
N ASN A 712 3.63 29.18 24.71
CA ASN A 712 2.73 28.06 24.99
C ASN A 712 2.72 27.06 23.82
N SER A 713 2.64 27.54 22.57
CA SER A 713 2.65 26.66 21.39
C SER A 713 3.93 25.82 21.24
N GLU A 714 5.06 26.32 21.73
CA GLU A 714 6.33 25.58 21.72
C GLU A 714 6.42 24.59 22.90
N TYR A 715 6.06 25.02 24.12
CA TYR A 715 6.26 24.23 25.34
C TYR A 715 5.14 23.23 25.66
N ASP A 716 3.87 23.49 25.31
CA ASP A 716 2.78 22.52 25.51
C ASP A 716 2.90 21.29 24.59
N ASN A 717 3.65 21.41 23.47
CA ASN A 717 3.99 20.29 22.61
C ASN A 717 4.99 19.30 23.25
N THR A 718 5.45 19.51 24.49
CA THR A 718 6.32 18.57 25.23
C THR A 718 5.58 17.35 25.83
N ASP A 719 4.33 17.13 25.43
CA ASP A 719 3.63 15.88 25.73
C ASP A 719 4.33 14.68 25.07
N LYS A 720 4.29 13.52 25.75
CA LYS A 720 5.28 12.44 25.55
C LYS A 720 4.92 11.50 24.39
N ASN A 721 4.77 12.08 23.21
CA ASN A 721 4.63 11.36 21.95
C ASN A 721 5.80 10.39 21.76
N THR A 722 5.52 9.17 21.35
CA THR A 722 6.59 8.24 20.94
C THR A 722 6.99 8.58 19.50
N TYR A 723 8.22 8.26 19.10
CA TYR A 723 8.66 8.35 17.69
C TYR A 723 7.71 7.66 16.67
N TYR A 724 7.00 6.61 17.09
CA TYR A 724 5.92 6.00 16.30
C TYR A 724 4.72 6.93 16.09
N ASP A 725 4.34 7.66 17.13
CA ASP A 725 3.22 8.61 17.12
C ASP A 725 3.61 9.86 16.32
N GLU A 726 4.86 10.34 16.40
CA GLU A 726 5.41 11.40 15.54
C GLU A 726 5.33 11.04 14.05
N LEU A 727 5.78 9.83 13.67
CA LEU A 727 5.67 9.31 12.30
C LEU A 727 4.22 9.11 11.84
N LYS A 728 3.31 8.79 12.76
CA LYS A 728 1.87 8.71 12.47
C LYS A 728 1.26 10.10 12.25
N ILE A 729 1.54 11.05 13.14
CA ILE A 729 1.02 12.43 13.09
C ILE A 729 1.52 13.14 11.83
N THR A 730 2.79 12.95 11.43
CA THR A 730 3.33 13.51 10.19
C THR A 730 2.65 12.92 8.93
N ALA A 731 2.41 11.61 8.91
CA ALA A 731 1.63 10.99 7.83
C ALA A 731 0.17 11.47 7.79
N GLU A 732 -0.48 11.63 8.95
CA GLU A 732 -1.85 12.14 9.05
C GLU A 732 -1.96 13.62 8.64
N LYS A 733 -0.99 14.46 9.03
CA LYS A 733 -0.88 15.86 8.57
C LYS A 733 -0.74 15.94 7.05
N GLN A 734 0.10 15.11 6.42
CA GLN A 734 0.20 15.08 4.95
C GLN A 734 -1.13 14.63 4.31
N ALA A 735 -1.81 13.63 4.87
CA ALA A 735 -3.11 13.18 4.38
C ALA A 735 -4.24 14.23 4.57
N GLN A 736 -4.12 15.11 5.57
CA GLN A 736 -5.02 16.25 5.77
C GLN A 736 -4.74 17.38 4.76
N LEU A 737 -3.47 17.76 4.58
CA LEU A 737 -3.06 18.76 3.58
C LEU A 737 -3.50 18.37 2.16
N ASN A 738 -3.35 17.10 1.79
CA ASN A 738 -3.83 16.61 0.49
C ASN A 738 -5.36 16.74 0.34
N LYS A 739 -6.14 16.65 1.42
CA LYS A 739 -7.60 16.79 1.37
C LYS A 739 -8.01 18.26 1.21
N THR A 740 -7.48 19.15 2.05
CA THR A 740 -7.83 20.57 2.01
C THR A 740 -7.46 21.26 0.69
N VAL A 741 -6.41 20.79 0.00
CA VAL A 741 -6.04 21.27 -1.35
C VAL A 741 -7.06 20.88 -2.42
N PHE A 742 -7.72 19.73 -2.30
CA PHE A 742 -8.66 19.21 -3.31
C PHE A 742 -10.15 19.36 -2.94
N GLU A 743 -10.49 19.83 -1.74
CA GLU A 743 -11.88 20.02 -1.30
C GLU A 743 -12.62 21.14 -2.05
N ASN A 744 -11.91 22.15 -2.54
CA ASN A 744 -12.48 23.28 -3.28
C ASN A 744 -12.42 23.13 -4.82
N MET A 745 -11.97 21.99 -5.34
CA MET A 745 -11.83 21.77 -6.79
C MET A 745 -13.02 21.00 -7.37
N PRO A 746 -13.56 21.38 -8.55
CA PRO A 746 -14.59 20.60 -9.23
C PRO A 746 -14.04 19.25 -9.69
N ASP A 747 -14.89 18.22 -9.70
CA ASP A 747 -14.44 16.83 -9.83
C ASP A 747 -13.77 16.51 -11.18
N ASP A 748 -14.14 17.17 -12.29
CA ASP A 748 -13.47 17.00 -13.59
C ASP A 748 -12.00 17.40 -13.56
N VAL A 749 -11.70 18.59 -13.02
CA VAL A 749 -10.33 19.10 -12.86
C VAL A 749 -9.58 18.25 -11.84
N ARG A 750 -10.26 17.84 -10.77
CA ARG A 750 -9.68 16.97 -9.74
C ARG A 750 -9.32 15.59 -10.28
N VAL A 751 -10.12 14.98 -11.16
CA VAL A 751 -9.83 13.70 -11.82
C VAL A 751 -8.65 13.82 -12.80
N GLN A 752 -8.40 15.00 -13.39
CA GLN A 752 -7.20 15.25 -14.20
C GLN A 752 -5.92 15.30 -13.36
N VAL A 753 -5.98 15.87 -12.14
CA VAL A 753 -4.80 16.06 -11.26
C VAL A 753 -4.55 14.85 -10.33
N GLU A 754 -5.57 14.41 -9.59
CA GLU A 754 -5.50 13.30 -8.63
C GLU A 754 -5.59 11.92 -9.33
N GLY A 755 -6.29 11.85 -10.47
CA GLY A 755 -6.77 10.61 -11.07
C GLY A 755 -8.16 10.20 -10.55
N PHE A 756 -8.71 9.12 -11.09
CA PHE A 756 -10.00 8.58 -10.64
C PHE A 756 -9.84 7.97 -9.25
N ARG A 757 -10.52 8.56 -8.26
CA ARG A 757 -10.35 8.22 -6.84
C ARG A 757 -10.90 6.82 -6.53
N PRO A 758 -10.30 6.08 -5.57
CA PRO A 758 -10.94 4.89 -5.02
C PRO A 758 -12.33 5.25 -4.45
N GLY A 759 -13.28 4.31 -4.53
CA GLY A 759 -14.67 4.54 -4.14
C GLY A 759 -15.61 4.88 -5.30
N MET A 760 -15.12 5.57 -6.32
CA MET A 760 -15.88 5.93 -7.53
C MET A 760 -16.23 4.67 -8.35
N TYR A 761 -17.42 4.67 -8.95
CA TYR A 761 -17.86 3.68 -9.95
C TYR A 761 -17.50 4.20 -11.35
N VAL A 762 -16.89 3.35 -12.18
CA VAL A 762 -16.18 3.77 -13.39
C VAL A 762 -16.34 2.74 -14.50
N ARG A 763 -16.41 3.21 -15.75
CA ARG A 763 -16.40 2.44 -17.00
C ARG A 763 -15.07 2.69 -17.72
N ILE A 764 -14.35 1.62 -18.05
CA ILE A 764 -13.02 1.63 -18.67
C ILE A 764 -13.12 0.95 -20.03
N GLU A 765 -12.85 1.67 -21.11
CA GLU A 765 -12.84 1.08 -22.45
C GLU A 765 -11.47 0.48 -22.79
N PHE A 766 -11.47 -0.66 -23.46
CA PHE A 766 -10.28 -1.32 -24.02
C PHE A 766 -10.48 -1.61 -25.49
N THR A 767 -9.45 -1.37 -26.30
CA THR A 767 -9.40 -1.73 -27.73
C THR A 767 -8.59 -3.01 -27.95
N ASN A 768 -8.81 -3.66 -29.11
CA ASN A 768 -8.04 -4.82 -29.59
C ASN A 768 -8.04 -6.02 -28.62
N VAL A 769 -9.19 -6.38 -28.04
CA VAL A 769 -9.32 -7.58 -27.19
C VAL A 769 -9.66 -8.82 -28.04
N PRO A 770 -8.87 -9.91 -28.00
CA PRO A 770 -9.13 -11.12 -28.77
C PRO A 770 -10.51 -11.75 -28.55
N SER A 771 -11.13 -12.16 -29.66
CA SER A 771 -12.48 -12.73 -29.71
C SER A 771 -12.70 -13.89 -28.72
N GLU A 772 -11.67 -14.70 -28.51
CA GLU A 772 -11.62 -15.87 -27.64
C GLU A 772 -11.94 -15.54 -26.17
N PHE A 773 -11.64 -14.32 -25.70
CA PHE A 773 -12.00 -13.87 -24.35
C PHE A 773 -13.52 -13.75 -24.17
N ILE A 774 -14.22 -13.26 -25.21
CA ILE A 774 -15.66 -12.97 -25.18
C ILE A 774 -16.47 -14.23 -25.49
N THR A 775 -16.01 -15.07 -26.42
CA THR A 775 -16.67 -16.37 -26.69
C THR A 775 -16.58 -17.28 -25.47
N ASN A 776 -15.44 -17.29 -24.77
CA ASN A 776 -15.17 -18.17 -23.64
C ASN A 776 -15.40 -17.49 -22.29
N PHE A 777 -16.02 -16.30 -22.25
CA PHE A 777 -16.32 -15.59 -21.01
C PHE A 777 -17.22 -16.45 -20.09
N ASP A 778 -16.96 -16.39 -18.79
CA ASP A 778 -17.65 -17.17 -17.77
C ASP A 778 -17.82 -16.30 -16.52
N PRO A 779 -19.05 -15.90 -16.15
CA PRO A 779 -19.30 -14.97 -15.06
C PRO A 779 -19.02 -15.55 -13.67
N THR A 780 -18.61 -16.83 -13.55
CA THR A 780 -18.11 -17.41 -12.28
C THR A 780 -16.65 -17.08 -12.01
N TYR A 781 -15.83 -16.78 -13.02
CA TYR A 781 -14.44 -16.40 -12.82
C TYR A 781 -14.34 -14.88 -12.56
N PRO A 782 -13.62 -14.45 -11.50
CA PRO A 782 -13.47 -13.04 -11.20
C PRO A 782 -12.54 -12.36 -12.22
N LEU A 783 -13.02 -11.30 -12.87
CA LEU A 783 -12.13 -10.36 -13.56
C LEU A 783 -11.43 -9.49 -12.52
N VAL A 784 -10.09 -9.46 -12.56
CA VAL A 784 -9.27 -8.59 -11.73
C VAL A 784 -8.40 -7.72 -12.63
N LEU A 785 -8.57 -6.40 -12.48
CA LEU A 785 -7.80 -5.37 -13.16
C LEU A 785 -6.77 -4.81 -12.19
N GLY A 786 -5.49 -4.95 -12.53
CA GLY A 786 -4.40 -4.36 -11.77
C GLY A 786 -3.66 -3.34 -12.61
N SER A 787 -3.68 -2.06 -12.22
CA SER A 787 -2.82 -1.05 -12.84
C SER A 787 -1.35 -1.41 -12.61
N LEU A 788 -0.55 -1.25 -13.67
CA LEU A 788 0.87 -1.51 -13.69
C LEU A 788 1.64 -0.22 -13.38
N ASN A 789 2.71 -0.33 -12.58
CA ASN A 789 3.68 0.73 -12.45
C ASN A 789 4.55 0.80 -13.73
N MET A 790 5.03 1.98 -14.12
CA MET A 790 5.93 2.15 -15.29
C MET A 790 7.18 1.24 -15.24
N GLY A 791 7.68 0.93 -14.05
CA GLY A 791 8.76 -0.04 -13.86
C GLY A 791 8.36 -1.48 -14.15
N GLU A 792 7.10 -1.85 -13.89
CA GLU A 792 6.55 -3.20 -14.04
C GLU A 792 6.16 -3.55 -15.48
N GLU A 793 5.97 -2.56 -16.35
CA GLU A 793 5.86 -2.79 -17.81
C GLU A 793 7.13 -3.44 -18.37
N ASN A 794 8.28 -3.10 -17.80
CA ASN A 794 9.58 -3.58 -18.28
C ASN A 794 9.87 -5.03 -17.84
N ILE A 795 10.37 -5.82 -18.79
CA ILE A 795 10.84 -7.20 -18.56
C ILE A 795 12.38 -7.20 -18.46
N GLY A 796 12.94 -7.92 -17.50
CA GLY A 796 14.38 -7.98 -17.25
C GLY A 796 14.79 -9.22 -16.43
N PHE A 797 15.99 -9.18 -15.83
CA PHE A 797 16.45 -10.25 -14.94
C PHE A 797 16.08 -9.92 -13.49
N VAL A 798 15.22 -10.75 -12.89
CA VAL A 798 14.80 -10.59 -11.50
C VAL A 798 15.67 -11.48 -10.61
N ASN A 799 16.37 -10.88 -9.63
CA ASN A 799 17.12 -11.59 -8.59
C ASN A 799 16.23 -11.76 -7.35
N VAL A 800 15.96 -13.01 -6.98
CA VAL A 800 14.83 -13.38 -6.13
C VAL A 800 15.26 -14.39 -5.06
N LYS A 801 14.78 -14.23 -3.82
CA LYS A 801 15.09 -15.13 -2.71
C LYS A 801 14.00 -16.19 -2.57
N ILE A 802 14.24 -17.37 -3.17
CA ILE A 802 13.30 -18.49 -3.18
C ILE A 802 13.57 -19.50 -2.06
N LYS A 803 12.52 -20.12 -1.52
CA LYS A 803 12.57 -21.25 -0.60
C LYS A 803 11.56 -22.31 -1.04
N LYS A 804 12.00 -23.59 -1.11
CA LYS A 804 11.08 -24.72 -1.30
C LYS A 804 10.00 -24.70 -0.21
N HIS A 805 8.73 -24.90 -0.58
CA HIS A 805 7.65 -24.95 0.41
C HIS A 805 7.76 -26.17 1.32
N ARG A 806 7.31 -26.05 2.58
CA ARG A 806 7.44 -27.08 3.63
C ARG A 806 6.68 -28.36 3.30
N TRP A 807 5.48 -28.25 2.73
CA TRP A 807 4.61 -29.38 2.42
C TRP A 807 4.78 -29.90 0.99
N TYR A 808 5.58 -29.21 0.17
CA TYR A 808 5.94 -29.70 -1.15
C TYR A 808 6.89 -30.91 -1.03
N SER A 809 6.62 -31.97 -1.78
CA SER A 809 7.36 -33.24 -1.66
C SER A 809 8.73 -33.19 -2.35
N LYS A 810 8.76 -32.89 -3.66
CA LYS A 810 9.97 -32.90 -4.50
C LYS A 810 10.94 -31.77 -4.15
N ILE A 811 12.18 -31.83 -4.65
CA ILE A 811 13.10 -30.68 -4.68
C ILE A 811 13.04 -30.02 -6.06
N LEU A 812 13.18 -28.70 -6.11
CA LEU A 812 13.11 -27.96 -7.37
C LEU A 812 14.49 -27.98 -8.04
N LYS A 813 14.50 -28.19 -9.35
CA LYS A 813 15.71 -28.38 -10.16
C LYS A 813 15.94 -27.17 -11.05
N THR A 814 17.20 -26.78 -11.18
CA THR A 814 17.61 -25.68 -12.06
C THR A 814 17.35 -26.03 -13.52
N LYS A 815 16.78 -25.07 -14.28
CA LYS A 815 16.28 -25.24 -15.66
C LYS A 815 15.07 -26.18 -15.85
N ASP A 816 14.34 -26.56 -14.79
CA ASP A 816 12.93 -26.94 -14.95
C ASP A 816 12.05 -25.67 -14.92
N PRO A 817 10.99 -25.58 -15.73
CA PRO A 817 10.09 -24.43 -15.73
C PRO A 817 9.25 -24.39 -14.45
N LEU A 818 8.91 -23.19 -13.99
CA LEU A 818 7.97 -22.94 -12.90
C LEU A 818 7.01 -21.81 -13.27
N ILE A 819 5.78 -21.90 -12.77
CA ILE A 819 4.75 -20.88 -12.92
C ILE A 819 4.84 -19.97 -11.70
N ILE A 820 5.11 -18.68 -11.92
CA ILE A 820 5.28 -17.66 -10.89
C ILE A 820 4.08 -16.73 -10.88
N SER A 821 3.56 -16.45 -9.68
CA SER A 821 2.65 -15.32 -9.41
C SER A 821 3.46 -14.24 -8.69
N LEU A 822 3.65 -13.09 -9.35
CA LEU A 822 4.52 -11.99 -8.92
C LEU A 822 3.90 -10.67 -9.39
N GLY A 823 3.59 -9.79 -8.44
CA GLY A 823 2.66 -8.68 -8.67
C GLY A 823 1.30 -9.20 -9.15
N TRP A 824 0.67 -8.48 -10.09
CA TRP A 824 -0.55 -8.94 -10.75
C TRP A 824 -0.32 -10.18 -11.62
N ARG A 825 0.80 -10.22 -12.34
CA ARG A 825 1.04 -11.19 -13.42
C ARG A 825 1.24 -12.62 -12.94
N ARG A 826 0.76 -13.56 -13.75
CA ARG A 826 1.09 -14.99 -13.70
C ARG A 826 1.83 -15.37 -14.98
N PHE A 827 3.00 -15.98 -14.84
CA PHE A 827 3.81 -16.38 -15.99
C PHE A 827 4.67 -17.60 -15.68
N GLN A 828 4.94 -18.40 -16.69
CA GLN A 828 5.93 -19.47 -16.63
C GLN A 828 7.30 -18.93 -17.03
N THR A 829 8.32 -19.26 -16.23
CA THR A 829 9.74 -18.91 -16.48
C THR A 829 10.67 -20.08 -16.13
N ILE A 830 11.96 -19.99 -16.47
CA ILE A 830 12.96 -21.06 -16.29
C ILE A 830 14.08 -20.59 -15.34
N PRO A 831 13.90 -20.73 -14.01
CA PRO A 831 14.83 -20.16 -13.03
C PRO A 831 16.18 -20.87 -12.91
N LEU A 832 17.22 -20.07 -12.67
CA LEU A 832 18.56 -20.51 -12.28
C LEU A 832 18.81 -20.33 -10.78
N TYR A 833 18.89 -21.44 -10.04
CA TYR A 833 19.21 -21.39 -8.61
C TYR A 833 20.70 -21.14 -8.38
N SER A 834 21.00 -20.31 -7.38
CA SER A 834 22.33 -19.95 -6.95
C SER A 834 22.42 -19.78 -5.43
N LYS A 835 23.63 -19.82 -4.89
CA LYS A 835 23.93 -19.41 -3.52
C LYS A 835 24.97 -18.30 -3.56
N LEU A 836 24.72 -17.19 -2.86
CA LEU A 836 25.76 -16.21 -2.57
C LEU A 836 26.86 -16.90 -1.73
N GLU A 837 28.09 -16.87 -2.24
CA GLU A 837 29.29 -17.27 -1.48
C GLU A 837 29.94 -16.02 -0.87
N ASP A 838 30.77 -16.21 0.15
CA ASP A 838 31.39 -15.16 0.98
C ASP A 838 32.17 -14.09 0.16
N ASN A 839 32.57 -14.42 -1.07
CA ASN A 839 33.19 -13.51 -2.04
C ASN A 839 32.18 -12.66 -2.85
N LEU A 840 30.93 -12.54 -2.39
CA LEU A 840 29.79 -11.89 -3.06
C LEU A 840 29.46 -12.42 -4.47
N LYS A 841 29.84 -13.66 -4.80
CA LYS A 841 29.56 -14.28 -6.11
C LYS A 841 28.41 -15.29 -6.03
N PHE A 842 27.45 -15.18 -6.95
CA PHE A 842 26.36 -16.14 -7.10
C PHE A 842 26.89 -17.47 -7.66
N ARG A 843 27.10 -18.47 -6.81
CA ARG A 843 27.47 -19.82 -7.24
C ARG A 843 26.24 -20.61 -7.68
N TYR A 844 26.25 -21.08 -8.92
CA TYR A 844 25.23 -21.99 -9.48
C TYR A 844 24.95 -23.20 -8.57
N LEU A 845 23.66 -23.52 -8.38
CA LEU A 845 23.15 -24.75 -7.76
C LEU A 845 22.45 -25.60 -8.82
N LYS A 846 22.44 -26.93 -8.63
CA LYS A 846 21.66 -27.86 -9.47
C LYS A 846 20.19 -27.99 -9.02
N TYR A 847 19.94 -27.77 -7.73
CA TYR A 847 18.66 -27.92 -7.06
C TYR A 847 18.53 -26.90 -5.93
N THR A 848 17.31 -26.57 -5.53
CA THR A 848 17.04 -25.86 -4.26
C THR A 848 17.44 -26.72 -3.07
N PRO A 849 18.06 -26.15 -2.01
CA PRO A 849 18.18 -26.85 -0.73
C PRO A 849 16.80 -27.05 -0.08
N GLU A 850 16.62 -28.15 0.66
CA GLU A 850 15.28 -28.61 1.09
C GLU A 850 14.58 -27.71 2.11
N HIS A 851 15.33 -27.05 2.99
CA HIS A 851 14.80 -26.28 4.12
C HIS A 851 15.38 -24.85 4.23
N LEU A 852 16.31 -24.50 3.36
CA LEU A 852 16.97 -23.19 3.32
C LEU A 852 16.45 -22.36 2.14
N ALA A 853 16.54 -21.04 2.25
CA ALA A 853 16.38 -20.17 1.10
C ALA A 853 17.66 -20.19 0.23
N CYS A 854 17.50 -19.93 -1.06
CA CYS A 854 18.58 -19.69 -2.02
C CYS A 854 18.16 -18.58 -2.99
N ASN A 855 19.09 -18.07 -3.79
CA ASN A 855 18.74 -17.09 -4.82
C ASN A 855 18.28 -17.83 -6.09
N ALA A 856 17.28 -17.27 -6.75
CA ALA A 856 16.83 -17.64 -8.08
C ALA A 856 16.97 -16.41 -8.98
N HIS A 857 17.42 -16.64 -10.21
CA HIS A 857 17.50 -15.63 -11.25
C HIS A 857 16.67 -16.11 -12.44
N PHE A 858 15.77 -15.29 -12.94
CA PHE A 858 14.92 -15.62 -14.08
C PHE A 858 14.59 -14.38 -14.90
N TRP A 859 14.11 -14.58 -16.13
CA TRP A 859 13.61 -13.52 -17.00
C TRP A 859 12.11 -13.29 -16.74
N GLY A 860 11.71 -12.05 -16.50
CA GLY A 860 10.34 -11.69 -16.14
C GLY A 860 10.16 -10.19 -15.81
N PRO A 861 8.94 -9.74 -15.50
CA PRO A 861 8.63 -8.34 -15.21
C PRO A 861 9.33 -7.81 -13.96
N LEU A 862 9.76 -6.55 -14.00
CA LEU A 862 10.56 -5.89 -12.96
C LEU A 862 9.69 -5.29 -11.84
N THR A 863 9.18 -6.13 -10.92
CA THR A 863 8.40 -5.69 -9.76
C THR A 863 9.26 -5.15 -8.60
N PRO A 864 8.80 -4.14 -7.83
CA PRO A 864 9.53 -3.57 -6.69
C PRO A 864 10.15 -4.58 -5.71
N GLN A 865 11.28 -4.20 -5.12
CA GLN A 865 12.02 -5.03 -4.15
C GLN A 865 11.16 -5.33 -2.91
N GLY A 866 11.36 -6.50 -2.30
CA GLY A 866 10.58 -6.96 -1.14
C GLY A 866 9.24 -7.61 -1.49
N THR A 867 8.69 -7.39 -2.69
CA THR A 867 7.45 -8.01 -3.18
C THR A 867 7.47 -9.54 -3.00
N GLY A 868 6.44 -10.08 -2.36
CA GLY A 868 6.25 -11.52 -2.16
C GLY A 868 5.74 -12.22 -3.42
N PHE A 869 6.28 -13.42 -3.70
CA PHE A 869 5.89 -14.21 -4.88
C PHE A 869 5.69 -15.70 -4.54
N LEU A 870 4.81 -16.32 -5.31
CA LEU A 870 4.45 -17.74 -5.24
C LEU A 870 5.02 -18.46 -6.46
N ALA A 871 5.47 -19.71 -6.30
CA ALA A 871 5.82 -20.58 -7.41
C ALA A 871 5.06 -21.92 -7.35
N LEU A 872 4.44 -22.29 -8.47
CA LEU A 872 3.76 -23.56 -8.73
C LEU A 872 4.57 -24.40 -9.74
N GLN A 873 4.46 -25.73 -9.68
CA GLN A 873 4.97 -26.61 -10.74
C GLN A 873 3.95 -26.80 -11.88
N THR A 874 2.68 -27.01 -11.52
CA THR A 874 1.56 -27.14 -12.46
C THR A 874 0.31 -26.48 -11.89
N VAL A 875 -0.54 -25.96 -12.77
CA VAL A 875 -1.85 -25.39 -12.45
C VAL A 875 -2.98 -26.42 -12.56
N ASP A 876 -2.80 -27.47 -13.38
CA ASP A 876 -3.80 -28.49 -13.66
C ASP A 876 -4.41 -29.14 -12.40
N SER A 877 -5.74 -29.05 -12.29
CA SER A 877 -6.53 -29.57 -11.17
C SER A 877 -7.07 -30.99 -11.39
N ASN A 878 -6.63 -31.71 -12.43
CA ASN A 878 -7.00 -33.10 -12.67
C ASN A 878 -6.67 -34.01 -11.44
N PRO A 879 -7.64 -34.79 -10.91
CA PRO A 879 -7.52 -35.45 -9.60
C PRO A 879 -6.43 -36.53 -9.53
N GLU A 880 -6.07 -37.13 -10.66
CA GLU A 880 -4.92 -38.04 -10.74
C GLU A 880 -3.58 -37.32 -10.52
N ILE A 881 -3.44 -36.09 -11.00
CA ILE A 881 -2.20 -35.31 -10.88
C ILE A 881 -2.08 -34.77 -9.45
N LEU A 882 -3.18 -34.28 -8.88
CA LEU A 882 -3.26 -33.93 -7.47
C LEU A 882 -2.84 -35.10 -6.56
N LYS A 883 -3.38 -36.31 -6.78
CA LYS A 883 -2.97 -37.53 -6.05
C LYS A 883 -1.49 -37.90 -6.22
N LYS A 884 -0.86 -37.53 -7.35
CA LYS A 884 0.57 -37.81 -7.65
C LYS A 884 1.53 -36.71 -7.15
N GLN A 885 1.05 -35.50 -6.88
CA GLN A 885 1.87 -34.37 -6.41
C GLN A 885 1.69 -34.07 -4.91
N GLY A 886 0.46 -34.15 -4.41
CA GLY A 886 0.08 -33.66 -3.09
C GLY A 886 -0.25 -32.17 -3.13
N PHE A 887 0.60 -31.35 -2.50
CA PHE A 887 0.45 -29.89 -2.43
C PHE A 887 0.96 -29.22 -3.72
N ARG A 888 0.16 -28.36 -4.37
CA ARG A 888 0.48 -27.70 -5.66
C ARG A 888 1.58 -26.63 -5.55
N ILE A 889 1.62 -25.92 -4.43
CA ILE A 889 2.58 -24.82 -4.21
C ILE A 889 3.99 -25.39 -3.99
N ALA A 890 4.89 -25.08 -4.92
CA ALA A 890 6.23 -25.64 -4.99
C ALA A 890 7.24 -24.85 -4.13
N ALA A 891 7.15 -23.52 -4.17
CA ALA A 891 8.02 -22.62 -3.43
C ALA A 891 7.38 -21.26 -3.16
N THR A 892 7.96 -20.53 -2.21
CA THR A 892 7.61 -19.16 -1.84
C THR A 892 8.86 -18.31 -1.71
N GLY A 893 8.73 -16.99 -1.75
CA GLY A 893 9.86 -16.10 -1.51
C GLY A 893 9.53 -14.62 -1.72
N SER A 894 10.58 -13.81 -1.86
CA SER A 894 10.47 -12.38 -2.18
C SER A 894 11.54 -11.91 -3.17
N VAL A 895 11.22 -10.85 -3.92
CA VAL A 895 12.16 -10.15 -4.81
C VAL A 895 13.26 -9.48 -3.98
N GLN A 896 14.51 -9.56 -4.43
CA GLN A 896 15.63 -8.84 -3.81
C GLN A 896 16.08 -7.63 -4.62
N GLU A 897 16.28 -7.81 -5.93
CA GLU A 897 17.08 -6.89 -6.74
C GLU A 897 16.65 -7.01 -8.22
N LEU A 898 16.78 -5.91 -8.96
CA LEU A 898 16.27 -5.75 -10.32
C LEU A 898 17.42 -5.38 -11.25
N ASP A 899 17.84 -6.34 -12.08
CA ASP A 899 19.08 -6.25 -12.85
C ASP A 899 18.82 -6.24 -14.36
N LYS A 900 19.61 -5.44 -15.08
CA LYS A 900 19.74 -5.56 -16.54
C LYS A 900 20.60 -6.76 -16.97
N SER A 901 21.38 -7.36 -16.06
CA SER A 901 22.10 -8.62 -16.30
C SER A 901 22.53 -9.28 -14.98
N THR A 902 22.45 -10.63 -14.87
CA THR A 902 22.91 -11.36 -13.68
C THR A 902 24.15 -12.23 -13.95
N GLN A 903 25.13 -12.23 -13.02
CA GLN A 903 26.39 -12.98 -13.18
C GLN A 903 26.44 -14.25 -12.31
N ILE A 904 25.94 -15.36 -12.85
CA ILE A 904 25.93 -16.66 -12.15
C ILE A 904 27.15 -17.48 -12.54
N MET A 905 27.95 -17.87 -11.55
CA MET A 905 29.19 -18.62 -11.75
C MET A 905 29.04 -20.09 -11.37
N LYS A 906 29.10 -20.98 -12.36
CA LYS A 906 29.16 -22.43 -12.17
C LYS A 906 30.59 -22.87 -11.91
N LYS A 907 30.79 -23.52 -10.76
CA LYS A 907 32.09 -24.06 -10.35
C LYS A 907 32.44 -25.27 -11.19
N LEU A 908 33.54 -25.19 -11.93
CA LEU A 908 34.06 -26.27 -12.76
C LEU A 908 35.35 -26.80 -12.10
N LYS A 909 35.57 -28.12 -12.18
CA LYS A 909 36.82 -28.75 -11.76
C LYS A 909 37.45 -29.37 -13.00
N LEU A 910 38.64 -28.92 -13.36
CA LEU A 910 39.43 -29.55 -14.41
C LEU A 910 40.30 -30.62 -13.76
N VAL A 911 40.27 -31.84 -14.29
CA VAL A 911 40.93 -33.04 -13.76
C VAL A 911 41.66 -33.71 -14.91
N GLY A 912 42.94 -34.03 -14.73
CA GLY A 912 43.76 -34.64 -15.78
C GLY A 912 44.33 -33.64 -16.79
N ALA A 913 44.35 -34.01 -18.07
CA ALA A 913 44.99 -33.27 -19.15
C ALA A 913 44.34 -31.90 -19.42
N LEU A 914 45.15 -30.92 -19.82
CA LEU A 914 44.75 -29.51 -19.92
C LEU A 914 45.45 -28.75 -21.05
N GLU A 915 44.80 -27.68 -21.54
CA GLU A 915 45.43 -26.61 -22.33
C GLU A 915 46.41 -25.81 -21.44
N VAL A 916 47.58 -26.39 -21.14
CA VAL A 916 48.43 -25.93 -20.04
C VAL A 916 48.84 -24.46 -20.15
N ALA A 917 49.13 -23.98 -21.37
CA ALA A 917 49.56 -22.60 -21.61
C ALA A 917 48.55 -21.56 -21.10
N LYS A 918 47.24 -21.83 -21.25
CA LYS A 918 46.14 -20.96 -20.79
C LYS A 918 45.95 -20.99 -19.27
N PHE A 919 46.55 -21.97 -18.60
CA PHE A 919 46.49 -22.17 -17.15
C PHE A 919 47.88 -22.15 -16.49
N GLU A 920 48.90 -21.57 -17.14
CA GLU A 920 50.21 -21.38 -16.49
C GLU A 920 50.07 -20.44 -15.28
N GLY A 921 50.77 -20.75 -14.19
CA GLY A 921 50.59 -20.05 -12.92
C GLY A 921 49.29 -20.37 -12.16
N ALA A 922 48.35 -21.14 -12.73
CA ALA A 922 47.07 -21.45 -12.08
C ALA A 922 47.24 -22.30 -10.80
N ARG A 923 46.36 -22.05 -9.82
CA ARG A 923 46.37 -22.70 -8.50
C ARG A 923 45.59 -24.01 -8.52
N ILE A 924 46.28 -25.11 -8.23
CA ILE A 924 45.74 -26.47 -8.19
C ILE A 924 45.76 -27.02 -6.76
N LYS A 925 45.01 -28.10 -6.51
CA LYS A 925 44.96 -28.77 -5.21
C LYS A 925 44.68 -30.27 -5.39
N THR A 926 45.25 -31.13 -4.55
CA THR A 926 44.92 -32.57 -4.53
C THR A 926 43.67 -32.84 -3.70
N VAL A 927 43.08 -34.04 -3.85
CA VAL A 927 42.04 -34.54 -2.94
C VAL A 927 42.56 -34.65 -1.49
N SER A 928 43.81 -35.08 -1.28
CA SER A 928 44.45 -35.08 0.05
C SER A 928 44.68 -33.68 0.64
N GLY A 929 44.52 -32.62 -0.16
CA GLY A 929 44.48 -31.23 0.29
C GLY A 929 45.75 -30.42 0.07
N ILE A 930 46.81 -31.02 -0.45
CA ILE A 930 48.07 -30.34 -0.78
C ILE A 930 47.80 -29.29 -1.87
N ARG A 931 48.20 -28.03 -1.67
CA ARG A 931 48.07 -26.97 -2.70
C ARG A 931 49.28 -27.01 -3.64
N GLY A 932 49.10 -26.49 -4.84
CA GLY A 932 50.18 -26.36 -5.81
C GLY A 932 49.90 -25.32 -6.90
N GLN A 933 50.84 -25.18 -7.82
CA GLN A 933 50.78 -24.25 -8.94
C GLN A 933 51.29 -24.93 -10.22
N ILE A 934 50.58 -24.74 -11.35
CA ILE A 934 51.08 -25.11 -12.68
C ILE A 934 52.25 -24.18 -13.03
N LYS A 935 53.37 -24.76 -13.50
CA LYS A 935 54.62 -24.04 -13.79
C LYS A 935 55.05 -24.02 -15.25
N LYS A 936 54.71 -25.04 -16.05
CA LYS A 936 54.90 -25.06 -17.52
C LYS A 936 54.16 -26.24 -18.15
N ALA A 937 53.79 -26.11 -19.43
CA ALA A 937 53.49 -27.26 -20.29
C ALA A 937 54.68 -28.25 -20.33
N ALA A 938 54.38 -29.55 -20.37
CA ALA A 938 55.34 -30.56 -20.82
C ALA A 938 55.22 -30.73 -22.34
N SER A 939 56.33 -30.91 -23.04
CA SER A 939 56.31 -31.05 -24.51
C SER A 939 55.85 -32.44 -24.99
N LYS A 940 56.06 -33.49 -24.17
CA LYS A 940 55.62 -34.86 -24.45
C LYS A 940 55.30 -35.56 -23.11
N PRO A 941 54.23 -36.39 -23.02
CA PRO A 941 53.09 -36.41 -23.94
C PRO A 941 52.27 -35.12 -23.84
N GLU A 942 51.36 -34.91 -24.80
CA GLU A 942 50.53 -33.71 -24.88
C GLU A 942 49.52 -33.62 -23.71
N GLY A 943 49.13 -32.39 -23.35
CA GLY A 943 48.23 -32.12 -22.22
C GLY A 943 48.83 -32.33 -20.81
N CYS A 944 50.04 -32.89 -20.70
CA CYS A 944 50.77 -32.98 -19.43
C CYS A 944 51.42 -31.65 -19.02
N PHE A 945 51.57 -31.43 -17.71
CA PHE A 945 52.13 -30.21 -17.15
C PHE A 945 53.10 -30.48 -16.00
N ARG A 946 54.11 -29.61 -15.86
CA ARG A 946 54.95 -29.53 -14.67
C ARG A 946 54.27 -28.62 -13.64
N ALA A 947 54.11 -29.10 -12.42
CA ALA A 947 53.58 -28.33 -11.30
C ALA A 947 54.43 -28.49 -10.04
N THR A 948 54.38 -27.49 -9.17
CA THR A 948 55.01 -27.48 -7.84
C THR A 948 53.95 -27.55 -6.76
N PHE A 949 54.13 -28.42 -5.77
CA PHE A 949 53.22 -28.63 -4.63
C PHE A 949 53.90 -28.34 -3.29
N GLU A 950 53.10 -28.12 -2.25
CA GLU A 950 53.59 -27.87 -0.87
C GLU A 950 54.24 -29.10 -0.22
N ASP A 951 53.82 -30.29 -0.62
CA ASP A 951 54.31 -31.59 -0.13
C ASP A 951 54.22 -32.63 -1.26
N LYS A 952 54.87 -33.78 -1.10
CA LYS A 952 54.93 -34.86 -2.08
C LYS A 952 53.59 -35.58 -2.21
N ILE A 953 52.90 -35.32 -3.31
CA ILE A 953 51.67 -36.02 -3.73
C ILE A 953 51.90 -37.53 -3.94
N LEU A 954 50.84 -38.33 -3.80
CA LEU A 954 50.85 -39.76 -4.11
C LEU A 954 50.34 -40.02 -5.54
N LEU A 955 50.70 -41.16 -6.14
CA LEU A 955 50.16 -41.57 -7.45
C LEU A 955 48.64 -41.83 -7.41
N SER A 956 48.06 -41.98 -6.22
CA SER A 956 46.62 -42.08 -5.98
C SER A 956 45.93 -40.72 -5.76
N ASP A 957 46.65 -39.60 -5.75
CA ASP A 957 46.06 -38.27 -5.58
C ASP A 957 45.48 -37.75 -6.90
N ILE A 958 44.17 -37.51 -6.92
CA ILE A 958 43.54 -36.77 -8.01
C ILE A 958 43.87 -35.28 -7.83
N VAL A 959 44.64 -34.73 -8.78
CA VAL A 959 44.93 -33.30 -8.93
C VAL A 959 43.75 -32.62 -9.64
N PHE A 960 43.29 -31.48 -9.13
CA PHE A 960 42.30 -30.66 -9.83
C PHE A 960 42.64 -29.16 -9.82
N CYS A 961 42.32 -28.48 -10.92
CA CYS A 961 42.20 -27.02 -10.97
C CYS A 961 40.75 -26.63 -10.62
N ARG A 962 40.56 -25.52 -9.90
CA ARG A 962 39.23 -24.98 -9.56
C ARG A 962 38.95 -23.74 -10.40
N THR A 963 38.13 -23.88 -11.42
CA THR A 963 37.72 -22.80 -12.31
C THR A 963 36.25 -22.43 -12.10
N TRP A 964 35.84 -21.32 -12.71
CA TRP A 964 34.47 -20.83 -12.70
C TRP A 964 34.07 -20.47 -14.12
N TYR A 965 32.84 -20.83 -14.50
CA TYR A 965 32.27 -20.61 -15.83
C TYR A 965 30.97 -19.82 -15.67
N LYS A 966 30.78 -18.75 -16.43
CA LYS A 966 29.52 -17.98 -16.43
C LYS A 966 28.39 -18.87 -16.95
N VAL A 967 27.21 -18.82 -16.35
CA VAL A 967 26.02 -19.49 -16.86
C VAL A 967 24.91 -18.49 -16.98
N ASP A 968 24.52 -18.23 -18.22
CA ASP A 968 23.49 -17.25 -18.56
C ASP A 968 22.09 -17.80 -18.29
N VAL A 969 21.21 -16.90 -17.84
CA VAL A 969 19.80 -17.17 -17.52
C VAL A 969 19.00 -17.28 -18.84
N PRO A 970 18.14 -18.29 -19.02
CA PRO A 970 17.28 -18.35 -20.20
C PRO A 970 16.27 -17.20 -20.22
N GLU A 971 16.22 -16.47 -21.32
CA GLU A 971 15.24 -15.42 -21.61
C GLU A 971 13.89 -16.05 -22.03
N PHE A 972 13.24 -16.73 -21.09
CA PHE A 972 11.94 -17.37 -21.29
C PHE A 972 10.88 -16.79 -20.37
N TYR A 973 9.82 -16.24 -20.98
CA TYR A 973 8.64 -15.69 -20.34
C TYR A 973 7.41 -16.13 -21.15
N ASN A 974 6.40 -16.69 -20.46
CA ASN A 974 5.15 -17.14 -21.07
C ASN A 974 3.98 -16.85 -20.12
N PRO A 975 3.09 -15.87 -20.40
CA PRO A 975 1.98 -15.52 -19.51
C PRO A 975 0.95 -16.65 -19.38
N VAL A 976 0.30 -16.75 -18.22
CA VAL A 976 -0.76 -17.74 -17.96
C VAL A 976 -2.11 -17.16 -18.38
N THR A 977 -2.49 -17.41 -19.63
CA THR A 977 -3.68 -16.88 -20.30
C THR A 977 -4.93 -17.76 -20.11
N THR A 978 -5.29 -18.03 -18.85
CA THR A 978 -6.39 -18.95 -18.49
C THR A 978 -7.78 -18.49 -18.93
N LEU A 979 -8.05 -17.19 -19.02
CA LEU A 979 -9.38 -16.66 -19.38
C LEU A 979 -9.68 -16.78 -20.89
N LEU A 980 -8.64 -16.92 -21.73
CA LEU A 980 -8.80 -17.15 -23.18
C LEU A 980 -9.22 -18.59 -23.52
N LEU A 981 -9.08 -19.53 -22.58
CA LEU A 981 -9.41 -20.95 -22.82
C LEU A 981 -10.92 -21.19 -22.66
N PRO A 982 -11.52 -22.12 -23.43
CA PRO A 982 -12.88 -22.61 -23.19
C PRO A 982 -13.07 -23.09 -21.74
N SER A 983 -14.26 -22.90 -21.18
CA SER A 983 -14.64 -23.21 -19.78
C SER A 983 -14.04 -24.51 -19.24
N ASP A 984 -14.26 -25.63 -19.93
CA ASP A 984 -13.80 -26.98 -19.58
C ASP A 984 -12.26 -27.13 -19.50
N MET A 985 -11.55 -26.22 -20.17
CA MET A 985 -10.09 -26.25 -20.32
C MET A 985 -9.37 -25.14 -19.52
N LYS A 986 -10.08 -24.16 -18.94
CA LYS A 986 -9.47 -23.11 -18.09
C LYS A 986 -8.60 -23.70 -16.97
N ASN A 987 -9.14 -24.71 -16.29
CA ASN A 987 -8.49 -25.48 -15.23
C ASN A 987 -7.32 -26.40 -15.69
N ARG A 988 -7.03 -26.43 -17.01
CA ARG A 988 -6.08 -27.36 -17.66
C ARG A 988 -5.01 -26.63 -18.49
N TRP A 989 -4.79 -25.34 -18.25
CA TRP A 989 -3.72 -24.57 -18.90
C TRP A 989 -2.37 -25.31 -18.81
N LYS A 990 -1.74 -25.55 -19.97
CA LYS A 990 -0.56 -26.41 -20.11
C LYS A 990 0.58 -25.67 -20.81
N GLY A 991 1.49 -25.13 -20.01
CA GLY A 991 2.77 -24.59 -20.47
C GLY A 991 3.84 -25.67 -20.76
N VAL A 992 5.10 -25.24 -20.76
CA VAL A 992 6.27 -26.10 -20.94
C VAL A 992 6.32 -27.15 -19.82
N ARG A 993 6.48 -28.43 -20.20
CA ARG A 993 6.58 -29.58 -19.28
C ARG A 993 7.94 -29.62 -18.58
N THR A 994 8.00 -30.22 -17.40
CA THR A 994 9.28 -30.42 -16.69
C THR A 994 10.14 -31.47 -17.37
N THR A 995 11.46 -31.42 -17.16
CA THR A 995 12.38 -32.43 -17.71
C THR A 995 12.21 -33.82 -17.08
N GLY A 996 11.42 -33.95 -16.00
CA GLY A 996 10.97 -35.24 -15.47
C GLY A 996 9.78 -35.82 -16.23
N GLU A 997 8.80 -34.99 -16.59
CA GLU A 997 7.64 -35.39 -17.38
C GLU A 997 8.03 -35.75 -18.81
N ILE A 998 8.80 -34.90 -19.49
CA ILE A 998 9.27 -35.13 -20.87
C ILE A 998 10.05 -36.46 -20.96
N LYS A 999 10.86 -36.79 -19.94
CA LYS A 999 11.59 -38.06 -19.89
C LYS A 999 10.70 -39.27 -19.64
N ARG A 1000 9.58 -39.10 -18.91
CA ARG A 1000 8.60 -40.17 -18.70
C ARG A 1000 7.74 -40.40 -19.94
N GLU A 1001 7.32 -39.34 -20.61
CA GLU A 1001 6.52 -39.42 -21.85
C GLU A 1001 7.32 -40.03 -23.01
N ASN A 1002 8.63 -39.80 -23.04
CA ASN A 1002 9.55 -40.36 -24.04
C ASN A 1002 10.27 -41.65 -23.55
N ASP A 1003 9.90 -42.20 -22.40
CA ASP A 1003 10.55 -43.36 -21.72
C ASP A 1003 12.10 -43.30 -21.54
N ILE A 1004 12.67 -42.09 -21.58
CA ILE A 1004 14.11 -41.84 -21.44
C ILE A 1004 14.55 -42.03 -19.98
N ARG A 1005 14.99 -43.25 -19.67
CA ARG A 1005 15.69 -43.56 -18.42
C ARG A 1005 17.06 -42.88 -18.37
N ASN A 1006 17.59 -42.72 -17.16
CA ASN A 1006 18.72 -41.85 -16.89
C ASN A 1006 19.82 -42.65 -16.19
N ASP A 1007 20.74 -43.22 -16.97
CA ASP A 1007 21.79 -44.08 -16.43
C ASP A 1007 22.71 -43.34 -15.46
N VAL A 1008 23.02 -43.99 -14.34
CA VAL A 1008 23.82 -43.42 -13.26
C VAL A 1008 25.27 -43.85 -13.45
N ASN A 1009 26.15 -42.88 -13.71
CA ASN A 1009 27.59 -43.14 -13.75
C ASN A 1009 28.07 -43.69 -12.38
N SER A 1010 28.71 -44.86 -12.42
CA SER A 1010 29.26 -45.61 -11.27
C SER A 1010 30.13 -44.75 -10.35
N ASP A 1011 30.98 -43.92 -10.94
CA ASP A 1011 32.07 -43.22 -10.26
C ASP A 1011 31.56 -42.03 -9.43
N HIS A 1012 30.28 -41.67 -9.61
CA HIS A 1012 29.58 -40.66 -8.83
C HIS A 1012 28.76 -41.25 -7.66
N LEU A 1013 28.66 -42.57 -7.53
CA LEU A 1013 27.96 -43.21 -6.40
C LEU A 1013 28.83 -43.22 -5.14
N TYR A 1014 28.26 -42.83 -4.01
CA TYR A 1014 28.96 -42.84 -2.73
C TYR A 1014 28.98 -44.25 -2.12
N LEU A 1015 30.15 -44.89 -2.14
CA LEU A 1015 30.39 -46.18 -1.50
C LEU A 1015 31.04 -46.04 -0.11
N PRO A 1016 30.77 -46.94 0.85
CA PRO A 1016 31.37 -46.89 2.19
C PRO A 1016 32.87 -47.23 2.17
N ILE A 1017 33.72 -46.22 2.41
CA ILE A 1017 35.18 -46.36 2.33
C ILE A 1017 35.76 -46.97 3.63
N VAL A 1018 36.04 -48.27 3.62
CA VAL A 1018 36.81 -48.94 4.69
C VAL A 1018 38.29 -48.59 4.55
N ARG A 1019 38.85 -47.87 5.53
CA ARG A 1019 40.27 -47.49 5.55
C ARG A 1019 41.08 -48.50 6.36
N GLN A 1020 42.06 -49.14 5.72
CA GLN A 1020 43.06 -49.95 6.40
C GLN A 1020 44.04 -49.06 7.19
N GLU A 1021 44.59 -49.57 8.29
CA GLU A 1021 45.67 -48.88 9.01
C GLU A 1021 46.95 -48.90 8.16
N LYS A 1022 47.58 -47.74 7.96
CA LYS A 1022 48.77 -47.61 7.11
C LYS A 1022 50.03 -47.90 7.93
N PRO A 1023 50.76 -49.02 7.69
CA PRO A 1023 52.04 -49.25 8.34
C PRO A 1023 53.06 -48.24 7.81
N PHE A 1024 53.56 -47.38 8.70
CA PHE A 1024 54.68 -46.50 8.38
C PHE A 1024 55.97 -47.32 8.36
N ARG A 1025 56.83 -47.11 7.34
CA ARG A 1025 58.14 -47.73 7.29
C ARG A 1025 59.02 -47.20 8.43
N PRO A 1026 59.85 -48.04 9.07
CA PRO A 1026 60.77 -47.58 10.11
C PRO A 1026 61.79 -46.58 9.53
N LEU A 1027 62.30 -45.68 10.38
CA LEU A 1027 63.32 -44.71 9.99
C LEU A 1027 64.62 -45.43 9.61
N VAL A 1028 65.03 -45.30 8.35
CA VAL A 1028 66.33 -45.76 7.85
C VAL A 1028 67.28 -44.57 7.81
N ILE A 1029 68.28 -44.57 8.69
CA ILE A 1029 69.33 -43.55 8.69
C ILE A 1029 70.32 -43.86 7.54
N PRO A 1030 70.64 -42.91 6.65
CA PRO A 1030 71.63 -43.13 5.59
C PRO A 1030 73.02 -43.48 6.17
N ALA A 1031 73.68 -44.51 5.63
CA ALA A 1031 74.95 -45.01 6.17
C ALA A 1031 76.04 -43.93 6.32
N LYS A 1032 76.13 -42.97 5.39
CA LYS A 1032 77.05 -41.82 5.49
C LYS A 1032 76.78 -40.99 6.76
N LEU A 1033 75.52 -40.72 7.08
CA LEU A 1033 75.14 -39.99 8.29
C LEU A 1033 75.31 -40.85 9.55
N GLN A 1034 74.93 -42.13 9.50
CA GLN A 1034 75.13 -43.08 10.61
C GLN A 1034 76.62 -43.20 11.02
N ASN A 1035 77.54 -43.15 10.06
CA ASN A 1035 78.97 -43.16 10.32
C ASN A 1035 79.47 -41.84 10.94
N ALA A 1036 78.88 -40.71 10.56
CA ALA A 1036 79.23 -39.37 11.05
C ALA A 1036 78.58 -38.99 12.39
N LEU A 1037 77.54 -39.69 12.84
CA LEU A 1037 76.92 -39.44 14.16
C LEU A 1037 77.93 -39.61 15.32
N PRO A 1038 77.81 -38.84 16.42
CA PRO A 1038 78.57 -39.08 17.64
C PRO A 1038 78.34 -40.49 18.19
N TYR A 1039 79.35 -41.09 18.83
CA TYR A 1039 79.30 -42.49 19.32
C TYR A 1039 78.11 -42.79 20.25
N ARG A 1040 77.65 -41.80 21.03
CA ARG A 1040 76.47 -41.87 21.88
C ARG A 1040 75.16 -42.11 21.11
N ASP A 1041 75.05 -41.48 19.94
CA ASP A 1041 73.81 -41.39 19.16
C ASP A 1041 73.80 -42.35 17.96
N LYS A 1042 74.91 -43.06 17.71
CA LYS A 1042 74.95 -44.16 16.73
C LYS A 1042 73.93 -45.24 17.13
N PRO A 1043 72.94 -45.56 16.27
CA PRO A 1043 71.91 -46.53 16.61
C PRO A 1043 72.55 -47.91 16.81
N LYS A 1044 72.32 -48.51 17.97
CA LYS A 1044 72.75 -49.87 18.32
C LYS A 1044 71.87 -50.92 17.62
N ASN A 1045 71.81 -50.82 16.30
CA ASN A 1045 71.20 -51.81 15.43
C ASN A 1045 72.04 -53.07 15.50
N ASN A 1046 71.67 -54.01 16.37
CA ASN A 1046 72.23 -55.35 16.37
C ASN A 1046 72.11 -55.92 14.96
N VAL A 1047 73.24 -56.12 14.28
CA VAL A 1047 73.30 -56.89 13.05
C VAL A 1047 72.64 -58.23 13.35
N LYS A 1048 71.60 -58.60 12.59
CA LYS A 1048 71.00 -59.95 12.69
C LYS A 1048 72.15 -60.93 12.50
N SER A 1049 72.55 -61.62 13.57
CA SER A 1049 73.81 -62.38 13.57
C SER A 1049 73.70 -63.56 12.62
N SER A 1050 74.16 -63.37 11.40
CA SER A 1050 74.06 -64.32 10.30
C SER A 1050 74.92 -65.54 10.61
N GLU A 1051 74.25 -66.57 11.13
CA GLU A 1051 74.65 -67.99 11.15
C GLU A 1051 75.81 -68.34 12.10
N LYS A 1052 76.83 -67.50 12.23
CA LYS A 1052 78.05 -67.73 13.05
C LYS A 1052 77.85 -67.72 14.57
N LYS A 1053 76.61 -67.73 15.07
CA LYS A 1053 76.27 -67.84 16.51
C LYS A 1053 75.63 -69.17 16.94
N LYS A 1054 75.39 -70.11 16.02
CA LYS A 1054 74.71 -71.39 16.32
C LYS A 1054 75.41 -72.29 17.36
N ASN A 1055 76.71 -72.10 17.63
CA ASN A 1055 77.51 -73.04 18.43
C ASN A 1055 77.69 -72.65 19.92
N ILE A 1056 77.07 -71.56 20.40
CA ILE A 1056 77.31 -71.05 21.78
C ILE A 1056 76.01 -70.88 22.60
N GLU A 1057 74.83 -70.93 21.97
CA GLU A 1057 73.54 -70.85 22.68
C GLU A 1057 72.86 -72.24 22.71
N ARG A 1058 72.77 -72.80 23.93
CA ARG A 1058 72.11 -74.04 24.43
C ARG A 1058 71.34 -74.92 23.41
N VAL A 1059 71.54 -76.24 23.54
CA VAL A 1059 70.77 -77.31 22.84
C VAL A 1059 69.28 -76.98 22.82
N ALA A 1060 68.73 -76.85 21.61
CA ALA A 1060 67.34 -76.48 21.38
C ALA A 1060 66.41 -77.68 21.65
N VAL A 1061 65.82 -77.72 22.84
CA VAL A 1061 64.83 -78.75 23.21
C VAL A 1061 63.60 -78.65 22.30
N ILE A 1062 63.35 -79.69 21.52
CA ILE A 1062 62.13 -79.85 20.72
C ILE A 1062 60.99 -80.16 21.70
N LYS A 1063 59.93 -79.34 21.66
CA LYS A 1063 58.77 -79.49 22.53
C LYS A 1063 57.84 -80.61 22.04
N GLU A 1064 57.27 -81.34 22.98
CA GLU A 1064 56.22 -82.31 22.68
C GLU A 1064 54.99 -81.65 22.02
N PRO A 1065 54.18 -82.38 21.24
CA PRO A 1065 52.97 -81.83 20.61
C PRO A 1065 51.97 -81.20 21.60
N HIS A 1066 51.90 -81.71 22.83
CA HIS A 1066 51.08 -81.15 23.90
C HIS A 1066 51.64 -79.82 24.42
N GLU A 1067 52.92 -79.77 24.76
CA GLU A 1067 53.61 -78.52 25.12
C GLU A 1067 53.55 -77.46 24.02
N GLN A 1068 53.64 -77.88 22.75
CA GLN A 1068 53.55 -77.00 21.59
C GLN A 1068 52.15 -76.39 21.49
N LYS A 1069 51.08 -77.18 21.70
CA LYS A 1069 49.69 -76.69 21.79
C LYS A 1069 49.52 -75.69 22.95
N ILE A 1070 50.00 -76.00 24.15
CA ILE A 1070 49.97 -75.07 25.31
C ILE A 1070 50.75 -73.79 25.02
N SER A 1071 51.96 -73.90 24.45
CA SER A 1071 52.79 -72.74 24.10
C SER A 1071 52.17 -71.87 23.01
N SER A 1072 51.42 -72.47 22.07
CA SER A 1072 50.64 -71.75 21.06
C SER A 1072 49.45 -71.04 21.68
N MET A 1073 48.64 -71.75 22.48
CA MET A 1073 47.50 -71.19 23.22
C MET A 1073 47.93 -70.01 24.10
N MET A 1074 49.04 -70.15 24.85
CA MET A 1074 49.55 -69.09 25.71
C MET A 1074 50.15 -67.90 24.94
N LYS A 1075 50.61 -68.09 23.69
CA LYS A 1075 50.95 -66.98 22.77
C LYS A 1075 49.70 -66.25 22.30
N MET A 1076 48.66 -66.99 21.88
CA MET A 1076 47.38 -66.40 21.44
C MET A 1076 46.69 -65.62 22.58
N LEU A 1077 46.69 -66.18 23.79
CA LEU A 1077 46.10 -65.56 24.98
C LEU A 1077 46.86 -64.27 25.35
N LYS A 1078 48.20 -64.28 25.32
CA LYS A 1078 49.03 -63.08 25.51
C LYS A 1078 48.79 -62.01 24.44
N ALA A 1079 48.71 -62.39 23.17
CA ALA A 1079 48.44 -61.45 22.07
C ALA A 1079 47.04 -60.82 22.17
N SER A 1080 46.01 -61.63 22.47
CA SER A 1080 44.65 -61.15 22.72
C SER A 1080 44.57 -60.21 23.92
N TYR A 1081 45.28 -60.53 25.01
CA TYR A 1081 45.38 -59.68 26.20
C TYR A 1081 46.12 -58.36 25.92
N GLN A 1082 47.21 -58.37 25.15
CA GLN A 1082 47.92 -57.17 24.71
C GLN A 1082 47.03 -56.29 23.84
N HIS A 1083 46.38 -56.84 22.81
CA HIS A 1083 45.43 -56.11 21.96
C HIS A 1083 44.25 -55.52 22.77
N LYS A 1084 43.75 -56.25 23.78
CA LYS A 1084 42.74 -55.74 24.73
C LYS A 1084 43.28 -54.56 25.56
N GLN A 1085 44.51 -54.66 26.09
CA GLN A 1085 45.16 -53.55 26.80
C GLN A 1085 45.37 -52.32 25.89
N GLU A 1086 45.83 -52.52 24.66
CA GLU A 1086 46.03 -51.44 23.69
C GLU A 1086 44.72 -50.76 23.32
N LYS A 1087 43.65 -51.53 23.06
CA LYS A 1087 42.31 -50.96 22.84
C LYS A 1087 41.83 -50.15 24.04
N MET A 1088 41.97 -50.67 25.27
CA MET A 1088 41.64 -49.93 26.50
C MET A 1088 42.49 -48.67 26.67
N LYS A 1089 43.77 -48.70 26.28
CA LYS A 1089 44.68 -47.54 26.30
C LYS A 1089 44.32 -46.49 25.25
N GLN A 1090 43.88 -46.91 24.07
CA GLN A 1090 43.34 -46.00 23.05
C GLN A 1090 42.00 -45.38 23.49
N GLU A 1091 41.09 -46.17 24.08
CA GLU A 1091 39.81 -45.68 24.59
C GLU A 1091 39.99 -44.70 25.75
N THR A 1092 40.83 -45.03 26.74
CA THR A 1092 41.13 -44.11 27.85
C THR A 1092 41.82 -42.84 27.37
N LYS A 1093 42.75 -42.92 26.40
CA LYS A 1093 43.30 -41.71 25.76
C LYS A 1093 42.20 -40.87 25.10
N ARG A 1094 41.31 -41.46 24.30
CA ARG A 1094 40.17 -40.75 23.67
C ARG A 1094 39.23 -40.10 24.70
N ARG A 1095 39.03 -40.72 25.87
CA ARG A 1095 38.25 -40.15 26.99
C ARG A 1095 38.99 -38.96 27.64
N LEU A 1096 40.29 -39.12 27.92
CA LEU A 1096 41.14 -38.07 28.49
C LEU A 1096 41.26 -36.84 27.57
N ASP A 1097 41.43 -37.04 26.26
CA ASP A 1097 41.58 -35.94 25.32
C ASP A 1097 40.25 -35.16 25.13
N LYS A 1098 39.08 -35.83 25.22
CA LYS A 1098 37.77 -35.15 25.33
C LYS A 1098 37.64 -34.35 26.63
N HIS A 1099 37.91 -34.99 27.77
CA HIS A 1099 37.81 -34.35 29.09
C HIS A 1099 38.75 -33.14 29.23
N ARG A 1100 39.94 -33.19 28.60
CA ARG A 1100 40.86 -32.04 28.48
C ARG A 1100 40.25 -30.89 27.68
N ALA A 1101 39.60 -31.17 26.55
CA ALA A 1101 38.92 -30.14 25.77
C ALA A 1101 37.75 -29.50 26.54
N GLU A 1102 37.00 -30.30 27.32
CA GLU A 1102 35.95 -29.82 28.22
C GLU A 1102 36.51 -28.93 29.35
N ILE A 1103 37.62 -29.33 29.99
CA ILE A 1103 38.33 -28.51 30.99
C ILE A 1103 38.77 -27.18 30.38
N LEU A 1104 39.45 -27.20 29.23
CA LEU A 1104 39.92 -25.97 28.56
C LEU A 1104 38.76 -25.02 28.21
N ALA A 1105 37.61 -25.55 27.78
CA ALA A 1105 36.41 -24.76 27.53
C ALA A 1105 35.83 -24.15 28.84
N GLN A 1106 35.82 -24.91 29.93
CA GLN A 1106 35.43 -24.39 31.25
C GLN A 1106 36.40 -23.33 31.77
N GLU A 1107 37.71 -23.51 31.56
CA GLU A 1107 38.74 -22.55 31.97
C GLU A 1107 38.63 -21.24 31.19
N GLN A 1108 38.44 -21.27 29.87
CA GLN A 1108 38.13 -20.09 29.07
C GLN A 1108 36.85 -19.37 29.55
N SER A 1109 35.82 -20.13 29.95
CA SER A 1109 34.58 -19.57 30.52
C SER A 1109 34.80 -18.92 31.90
N LYS A 1110 35.58 -19.56 32.78
CA LYS A 1110 36.01 -19.01 34.08
C LYS A 1110 36.84 -17.74 33.89
N GLU A 1111 37.80 -17.75 32.96
CA GLU A 1111 38.69 -16.62 32.67
C GLU A 1111 37.91 -15.41 32.12
N ARG A 1112 36.95 -15.62 31.22
CA ARG A 1112 36.01 -14.56 30.76
C ARG A 1112 35.24 -13.94 31.92
N LYS A 1113 34.69 -14.76 32.83
CA LYS A 1113 33.98 -14.29 34.03
C LYS A 1113 34.90 -13.53 35.00
N ILE A 1114 36.15 -13.96 35.16
CA ILE A 1114 37.17 -13.25 35.97
C ILE A 1114 37.52 -11.89 35.35
N LYS A 1115 37.73 -11.83 34.02
CA LYS A 1115 37.98 -10.59 33.28
C LYS A 1115 36.81 -9.60 33.41
N GLN A 1116 35.56 -10.08 33.30
CA GLN A 1116 34.36 -9.27 33.55
C GLN A 1116 34.29 -8.74 34.99
N LYS A 1117 34.43 -9.62 36.01
CA LYS A 1117 34.44 -9.21 37.42
C LYS A 1117 35.55 -8.20 37.74
N LYS A 1118 36.76 -8.39 37.19
CA LYS A 1118 37.87 -7.45 37.35
C LYS A 1118 37.54 -6.08 36.72
N LYS A 1119 36.94 -6.05 35.52
CA LYS A 1119 36.48 -4.81 34.87
C LYS A 1119 35.42 -4.09 35.70
N GLU A 1120 34.46 -4.81 36.28
CA GLU A 1120 33.47 -4.23 37.20
C GLU A 1120 34.09 -3.66 38.48
N VAL A 1121 34.97 -4.40 39.14
CA VAL A 1121 35.63 -3.97 40.39
C VAL A 1121 36.47 -2.73 40.13
N MET A 1122 37.23 -2.68 39.03
CA MET A 1122 37.98 -1.47 38.64
C MET A 1122 37.04 -0.30 38.31
N ARG A 1123 35.93 -0.51 37.61
CA ARG A 1123 34.92 0.55 37.33
C ARG A 1123 34.27 1.07 38.63
N LYS A 1124 34.01 0.20 39.60
CA LYS A 1124 33.49 0.56 40.93
C LYS A 1124 34.53 1.34 41.75
N ARG A 1125 35.80 0.91 41.73
CA ARG A 1125 36.92 1.59 42.42
C ARG A 1125 37.20 2.98 41.85
N SER A 1126 37.30 3.11 40.52
CA SER A 1126 37.46 4.40 39.83
C SER A 1126 36.30 5.36 40.13
N LYS A 1127 35.04 4.89 40.08
CA LYS A 1127 33.88 5.71 40.49
C LYS A 1127 33.90 6.10 41.98
N ALA A 1128 34.53 5.32 42.84
CA ALA A 1128 34.69 5.67 44.25
C ALA A 1128 35.79 6.73 44.45
N GLN A 1129 36.92 6.61 43.74
CA GLN A 1129 38.01 7.60 43.76
C GLN A 1129 37.55 8.96 43.23
N LEU A 1130 36.91 9.00 42.06
CA LEU A 1130 36.28 10.22 41.50
C LEU A 1130 35.27 10.86 42.45
N LYS A 1131 34.61 10.08 43.31
CA LYS A 1131 33.67 10.56 44.33
C LYS A 1131 34.34 10.97 45.64
N GLN A 1132 35.59 10.57 45.87
CA GLN A 1132 36.43 11.11 46.94
C GLN A 1132 37.08 12.43 46.49
N GLU A 1133 37.63 12.48 45.27
CA GLU A 1133 38.23 13.66 44.64
C GLU A 1133 37.21 14.81 44.52
N LYS A 1134 36.02 14.56 43.96
CA LYS A 1134 34.90 15.53 43.95
C LYS A 1134 34.34 15.88 45.33
N LYS A 1135 34.89 15.32 46.41
CA LYS A 1135 34.47 15.54 47.81
C LYS A 1135 35.66 15.91 48.72
N SER A 1136 36.79 16.26 48.10
CA SER A 1136 37.91 17.05 48.63
C SER A 1136 38.06 18.37 47.86
N MET A 1137 37.53 18.46 46.64
CA MET A 1137 37.31 19.71 45.88
C MET A 1137 36.00 20.44 46.27
N SER A 1138 35.30 19.98 47.33
CA SER A 1138 34.04 20.54 47.85
C SER A 1138 33.91 20.30 49.36
#